data_AF-A0A3P1WLW9-F1
#
_entry.id   AF-A0A3P1WLW9-F1
#
_cell.length_a   1.000
_cell.length_b   1.000
_cell.length_c   1.000
_cell.angle_alpha   90.00
_cell.angle_beta   90.00
_cell.angle_gamma   90.00
#
_symmetry.space_group_name_H-M   'P 1'
#
loop_
_entity.id
_entity.type
_entity.pdbx_description
1 polymer ?
#
loop_
_entity_poly.entity_id
_entity_poly.type
_entity_poly.pdbx_seq_one_letter_code
_entity_poly.pdbx_strand_id
1 'polypeptide(L)'
;MNWPLFFIPWSELPNPVTKFQITWRITGNDGLNERLVMDRTNTIVIDYTNWSGKSGAINSEGFSFLTDDPNLTIDGTVSEPGVEISWWPVTVPRSTIFAVDPIAEAALLGESGDFLKPLAEFDKLAQQHGPFTVNVFPRTSPESEEIEFDLSDPIQARIAKYPGAQKGQRAALMGWYGMDSPFIGFLRNTQPYAPMNLTARIEEITNNNRVHVGDVHLDLAQATRPFNGGELEIGWPTGDQASSLELERYVVDQYHVSGLTPLKVKPTIQTGPLNTRPSFTVEPQGFEYAIPQMGFDELDGTGIGQEQSYRKRIPGTLRLGTWRQSGAAPFEVGTYTPQDLDDGLSYVPLGAYDPAEVTVTETGQILTPARNAQGLAAQPSSAIVSLQGAKELVDGDFISAVRIRVAGLDGLSRSEAMPRIDSVAAQLRGMGLDAFVVAGASLQPVNLWVPDYAFGTTDPATPQRVGDLGWVSQEFTTLGAVTWSETTTTQVVMMLFTAAITTAGILLIGVGLLTRPRRSADHALLTSLGWSTAARLRWTLLSQWPGLVLVAAATTMATVTTPPGMRWITGVFLLLAGAAVLASHPHRPQTSYVTGRIGSRRRLIALNLTETLLAGLAACTFALIGAALSWYQQVTTNTRVATAIGEILTSFLTVATLLIAVVTVIQLATTRLGEQTRAQRARFHYWHLGTPRRTLVRQHLLTSLQMLTGALLPPMAILGLTHRLALPVAPAAALSAGWLTLWFILRAVTALRW
;
A
#
# COMPACT_ATOMS: atom_id res chain seq x y z
N MET A 1 -24.24 -25.00 -1.44
CA MET A 1 -25.53 -24.36 -1.82
C MET A 1 -26.41 -24.43 -0.59
N ASN A 2 -27.24 -23.42 -0.33
CA ASN A 2 -28.15 -23.45 0.81
C ASN A 2 -29.58 -23.59 0.31
N TRP A 3 -30.39 -24.36 1.02
CA TRP A 3 -31.78 -24.60 0.64
C TRP A 3 -32.67 -23.76 1.55
N PRO A 4 -33.34 -22.70 1.04
CA PRO A 4 -34.33 -21.99 1.83
C PRO A 4 -35.43 -22.96 2.28
N LEU A 5 -35.60 -23.04 3.59
CA LEU A 5 -36.58 -23.88 4.26
C LEU A 5 -37.67 -22.99 4.82
N PHE A 6 -38.92 -23.16 4.37
CA PHE A 6 -40.05 -22.43 4.91
C PHE A 6 -40.88 -23.31 5.82
N PHE A 7 -41.21 -22.79 6.99
CA PHE A 7 -42.21 -23.37 7.85
C PHE A 7 -43.55 -22.64 7.68
N ILE A 8 -44.53 -23.29 7.05
CA ILE A 8 -45.88 -22.75 6.82
C ILE A 8 -46.82 -23.28 7.90
N PRO A 9 -47.30 -22.43 8.84
CA PRO A 9 -48.25 -22.89 9.85
C PRO A 9 -49.61 -23.19 9.24
N TRP A 10 -50.38 -24.12 9.83
CA TRP A 10 -51.70 -24.50 9.33
C TRP A 10 -52.69 -23.33 9.23
N SER A 11 -52.52 -22.28 10.03
CA SER A 11 -53.33 -21.06 9.95
C SER A 11 -53.24 -20.36 8.59
N GLU A 12 -52.14 -20.56 7.86
CA GLU A 12 -51.87 -19.99 6.54
C GLU A 12 -52.34 -20.91 5.40
N LEU A 13 -52.82 -22.12 5.75
CA LEU A 13 -53.40 -23.10 4.84
C LEU A 13 -54.86 -23.37 5.26
N PRO A 14 -55.77 -22.39 5.11
CA PRO A 14 -57.17 -22.56 5.53
C PRO A 14 -57.97 -23.51 4.62
N ASN A 15 -57.49 -23.76 3.39
CA ASN A 15 -58.16 -24.58 2.40
C ASN A 15 -57.30 -25.78 2.00
N PRO A 16 -57.88 -26.98 1.75
CA PRO A 16 -57.15 -28.19 1.35
C PRO A 16 -56.25 -28.01 0.11
N VAL A 17 -56.58 -27.05 -0.74
CA VAL A 17 -55.79 -26.66 -1.89
C VAL A 17 -55.54 -25.16 -1.81
N THR A 18 -54.30 -24.78 -1.51
CA THR A 18 -53.87 -23.38 -1.48
C THR A 18 -52.81 -23.14 -2.54
N LYS A 19 -52.92 -22.01 -3.24
CA LYS A 19 -52.00 -21.63 -4.30
C LYS A 19 -51.24 -20.37 -3.91
N PHE A 20 -49.93 -20.44 -3.90
CA PHE A 20 -49.05 -19.30 -3.66
C PHE A 20 -48.28 -18.95 -4.93
N GLN A 21 -48.01 -17.66 -5.11
CA GLN A 21 -46.99 -17.15 -6.01
C GLN A 21 -45.91 -16.50 -5.17
N ILE A 22 -44.66 -16.85 -5.46
CA ILE A 22 -43.50 -16.40 -4.70
C ILE A 22 -42.50 -15.83 -5.67
N THR A 23 -42.20 -14.55 -5.48
CA THR A 23 -41.21 -13.81 -6.25
C THR A 23 -39.95 -13.66 -5.42
N TRP A 24 -38.91 -14.35 -5.87
CA TRP A 24 -37.57 -14.35 -5.33
C TRP A 24 -36.74 -13.28 -6.02
N ARG A 25 -36.19 -12.37 -5.24
CA ARG A 25 -35.26 -11.35 -5.72
C ARG A 25 -34.00 -11.38 -4.89
N ILE A 26 -32.87 -11.63 -5.55
CA ILE A 26 -31.54 -11.50 -4.95
C ILE A 26 -30.86 -10.28 -5.55
N THR A 27 -30.53 -9.30 -4.71
CA THR A 27 -29.71 -8.16 -5.08
C THR A 27 -28.34 -8.26 -4.44
N GLY A 28 -27.35 -7.63 -5.08
CA GLY A 28 -26.01 -7.49 -4.54
C GLY A 28 -25.44 -6.11 -4.88
N ASN A 29 -24.31 -5.80 -4.27
CA ASN A 29 -23.57 -4.57 -4.53
C ASN A 29 -22.10 -4.91 -4.76
N ASP A 30 -21.50 -4.36 -5.81
CA ASP A 30 -20.08 -4.54 -6.16
C ASP A 30 -19.20 -3.35 -5.70
N GLY A 31 -19.75 -2.43 -4.93
CA GLY A 31 -19.13 -1.16 -4.53
C GLY A 31 -19.40 -0.01 -5.51
N LEU A 32 -19.86 -0.29 -6.73
CA LEU A 32 -20.22 0.73 -7.72
C LEU A 32 -21.73 0.95 -7.78
N ASN A 33 -22.49 -0.14 -7.95
CA ASN A 33 -23.94 -0.10 -8.15
C ASN A 33 -24.62 -1.31 -7.50
N GLU A 34 -25.86 -1.10 -7.08
CA GLU A 34 -26.77 -2.21 -6.81
C GLU A 34 -27.08 -2.95 -8.13
N ARG A 35 -27.17 -4.28 -8.05
CA ARG A 35 -27.44 -5.15 -9.19
C ARG A 35 -28.29 -6.35 -8.79
N LEU A 36 -29.11 -6.76 -9.72
CA LEU A 36 -29.93 -7.96 -9.68
C LEU A 36 -29.04 -9.17 -9.98
N VAL A 37 -29.05 -10.13 -9.06
CA VAL A 37 -28.34 -11.40 -9.19
C VAL A 37 -29.29 -12.48 -9.66
N MET A 38 -30.52 -12.44 -9.18
CA MET A 38 -31.60 -13.35 -9.56
C MET A 38 -32.94 -12.65 -9.37
N ASP A 39 -33.85 -12.86 -10.31
CA ASP A 39 -35.26 -12.53 -10.17
C ASP A 39 -36.07 -13.68 -10.74
N ARG A 40 -36.88 -14.31 -9.91
CA ARG A 40 -37.60 -15.52 -10.28
C ARG A 40 -38.95 -15.53 -9.60
N THR A 41 -40.01 -15.70 -10.38
CA THR A 41 -41.35 -15.91 -9.86
C THR A 41 -41.78 -17.32 -10.16
N ASN A 42 -42.17 -18.06 -9.11
CA ASN A 42 -42.73 -19.40 -9.25
C ASN A 42 -44.10 -19.44 -8.57
N THR A 43 -44.95 -20.31 -9.07
CA THR A 43 -46.24 -20.64 -8.51
C THR A 43 -46.17 -22.01 -7.87
N ILE A 44 -46.64 -22.14 -6.63
CA ILE A 44 -46.74 -23.41 -5.91
C ILE A 44 -48.21 -23.63 -5.54
N VAL A 45 -48.71 -24.82 -5.82
CA VAL A 45 -49.99 -25.32 -5.31
C VAL A 45 -49.67 -26.37 -4.25
N ILE A 46 -50.16 -26.14 -3.04
CA ILE A 46 -50.09 -27.06 -1.92
C ILE A 46 -51.47 -27.74 -1.83
N ASP A 47 -51.53 -29.04 -2.11
CA ASP A 47 -52.73 -29.84 -1.98
C ASP A 47 -52.53 -30.92 -0.92
N TYR A 48 -53.28 -30.80 0.17
CA TYR A 48 -53.27 -31.70 1.31
C TYR A 48 -54.61 -32.40 1.53
N THR A 49 -55.45 -32.46 0.49
CA THR A 49 -56.76 -33.12 0.53
C THR A 49 -56.67 -34.58 0.99
N ASN A 50 -55.56 -35.26 0.68
CA ASN A 50 -55.33 -36.66 1.05
C ASN A 50 -54.43 -36.83 2.28
N TRP A 51 -54.17 -35.77 3.05
CA TRP A 51 -53.31 -35.87 4.21
C TRP A 51 -53.87 -36.82 5.26
N SER A 52 -53.03 -37.75 5.71
CA SER A 52 -53.35 -38.76 6.73
C SER A 52 -53.57 -38.20 8.15
N GLY A 53 -53.22 -36.93 8.39
CA GLY A 53 -53.17 -36.30 9.72
C GLY A 53 -51.94 -36.70 10.55
N LYS A 54 -50.98 -37.43 9.97
CA LYS A 54 -49.75 -37.84 10.63
C LYS A 54 -48.57 -36.98 10.20
N SER A 55 -47.60 -36.85 11.10
CA SER A 55 -46.30 -36.26 10.76
C SER A 55 -45.47 -37.24 9.94
N GLY A 56 -44.72 -36.74 8.96
CA GLY A 56 -43.92 -37.57 8.08
C GLY A 56 -43.40 -36.80 6.87
N ALA A 57 -42.77 -37.51 5.94
CA ALA A 57 -42.39 -36.93 4.66
C ALA A 57 -43.65 -36.62 3.84
N ILE A 58 -43.66 -35.47 3.17
CA ILE A 58 -44.81 -34.96 2.43
C ILE A 58 -45.35 -35.99 1.43
N ASN A 59 -44.46 -36.62 0.66
CA ASN A 59 -44.84 -37.59 -0.38
C ASN A 59 -45.42 -38.89 0.17
N SER A 60 -45.14 -39.26 1.42
CA SER A 60 -45.67 -40.48 2.05
C SER A 60 -47.01 -40.26 2.74
N GLU A 61 -47.33 -39.02 3.13
CA GLU A 61 -48.50 -38.72 3.95
C GLU A 61 -49.67 -38.14 3.15
N GLY A 62 -49.64 -38.17 1.82
CA GLY A 62 -50.76 -37.75 0.96
C GLY A 62 -50.79 -36.25 0.64
N PHE A 63 -49.69 -35.53 0.84
CA PHE A 63 -49.49 -34.20 0.29
C PHE A 63 -49.04 -34.27 -1.17
N SER A 64 -49.43 -33.27 -1.95
CA SER A 64 -48.83 -33.02 -3.27
C SER A 64 -48.50 -31.55 -3.46
N PHE A 65 -47.36 -31.31 -4.09
CA PHE A 65 -46.93 -29.99 -4.53
C PHE A 65 -46.92 -29.95 -6.05
N LEU A 66 -47.59 -28.96 -6.62
CA LEU A 66 -47.51 -28.68 -8.05
C LEU A 66 -46.83 -27.33 -8.22
N THR A 67 -45.84 -27.28 -9.10
CA THR A 67 -45.16 -26.04 -9.47
C THR A 67 -45.22 -25.81 -10.97
N ASP A 68 -45.29 -24.54 -11.37
CA ASP A 68 -45.18 -24.13 -12.78
C ASP A 68 -43.74 -24.18 -13.31
N ASP A 69 -42.76 -24.36 -12.43
CA ASP A 69 -41.35 -24.49 -12.78
C ASP A 69 -40.93 -25.97 -12.82
N PRO A 70 -40.75 -26.56 -14.01
CA PRO A 70 -40.44 -27.97 -14.15
C PRO A 70 -39.07 -28.35 -13.59
N ASN A 71 -38.20 -27.37 -13.36
CA ASN A 71 -36.91 -27.62 -12.75
C ASN A 71 -37.01 -27.64 -11.24
N LEU A 72 -38.00 -26.98 -10.63
CA LEU A 72 -38.11 -26.85 -9.18
C LEU A 72 -38.41 -28.19 -8.51
N THR A 73 -37.48 -28.64 -7.67
CA THR A 73 -37.71 -29.74 -6.73
C THR A 73 -38.17 -29.16 -5.40
N ILE A 74 -39.28 -29.66 -4.87
CA ILE A 74 -39.80 -29.33 -3.54
C ILE A 74 -39.73 -30.62 -2.72
N ASP A 75 -39.06 -30.55 -1.58
CA ASP A 75 -39.07 -31.62 -0.57
C ASP A 75 -39.53 -31.02 0.76
N GLY A 76 -39.90 -31.85 1.72
CA GLY A 76 -40.30 -31.35 3.01
C GLY A 76 -40.96 -32.37 3.92
N THR A 77 -41.29 -31.90 5.11
CA THR A 77 -41.96 -32.68 6.14
C THR A 77 -43.25 -32.01 6.58
N VAL A 78 -44.24 -32.82 6.91
CA VAL A 78 -45.47 -32.35 7.56
C VAL A 78 -45.40 -32.73 9.04
N SER A 79 -45.88 -31.82 9.88
CA SER A 79 -45.88 -31.96 11.33
C SER A 79 -47.17 -31.42 11.94
N GLU A 80 -47.40 -31.68 13.23
CA GLU A 80 -48.54 -31.11 13.95
C GLU A 80 -48.63 -29.57 13.85
N PRO A 81 -47.53 -28.79 13.97
CA PRO A 81 -47.62 -27.33 13.90
C PRO A 81 -47.75 -26.77 12.46
N GLY A 82 -47.38 -27.52 11.42
CA GLY A 82 -47.42 -27.02 10.05
C GLY A 82 -46.69 -27.88 9.03
N VAL A 83 -46.41 -27.29 7.87
CA VAL A 83 -45.66 -27.90 6.77
C VAL A 83 -44.32 -27.19 6.59
N GLU A 84 -43.25 -27.97 6.59
CA GLU A 84 -41.90 -27.50 6.33
C GLU A 84 -41.52 -27.85 4.89
N ILE A 85 -41.18 -26.86 4.08
CA ILE A 85 -40.81 -27.04 2.67
C ILE A 85 -39.40 -26.54 2.41
N SER A 86 -38.57 -27.38 1.83
CA SER A 86 -37.25 -27.03 1.31
C SER A 86 -37.39 -26.70 -0.17
N TRP A 87 -36.89 -25.52 -0.53
CA TRP A 87 -36.99 -24.95 -1.87
C TRP A 87 -35.58 -24.83 -2.44
N TRP A 88 -35.45 -25.05 -3.76
CA TRP A 88 -34.29 -24.78 -4.64
C TRP A 88 -33.07 -24.08 -4.02
N PRO A 89 -31.85 -24.52 -4.35
CA PRO A 89 -30.64 -23.90 -3.82
C PRO A 89 -30.57 -22.38 -4.09
N VAL A 90 -30.58 -21.60 -3.01
CA VAL A 90 -30.08 -20.23 -3.00
C VAL A 90 -28.56 -20.33 -2.91
N THR A 91 -27.88 -19.72 -3.88
CA THR A 91 -26.42 -19.69 -3.84
C THR A 91 -25.96 -18.58 -2.92
N VAL A 92 -25.21 -18.97 -1.91
CA VAL A 92 -24.47 -18.07 -1.04
C VAL A 92 -23.16 -17.62 -1.71
N PRO A 93 -22.62 -16.45 -1.35
CA PRO A 93 -21.26 -16.06 -1.70
C PRO A 93 -20.27 -17.21 -1.55
N ARG A 94 -19.40 -17.40 -2.54
CA ARG A 94 -18.38 -18.44 -2.46
C ARG A 94 -17.41 -18.14 -1.31
N SER A 95 -17.10 -19.15 -0.51
CA SER A 95 -16.09 -19.04 0.55
C SER A 95 -14.69 -19.38 0.01
N THR A 96 -13.68 -18.71 0.55
CA THR A 96 -12.26 -18.99 0.29
C THR A 96 -11.64 -19.69 1.49
N ILE A 97 -10.80 -20.69 1.24
CA ILE A 97 -10.08 -21.44 2.27
C ILE A 97 -8.59 -21.22 2.05
N PHE A 98 -7.87 -20.91 3.12
CA PHE A 98 -6.42 -20.78 3.10
C PHE A 98 -5.78 -21.71 4.13
N ALA A 99 -4.68 -22.35 3.76
CA ALA A 99 -3.99 -23.29 4.63
C ALA A 99 -2.68 -22.68 5.13
N VAL A 100 -2.41 -22.80 6.43
CA VAL A 100 -1.18 -22.28 7.06
C VAL A 100 -0.55 -23.29 7.99
N ASP A 101 0.75 -23.16 8.23
CA ASP A 101 1.36 -23.75 9.43
C ASP A 101 1.10 -22.77 10.58
N PRO A 102 0.19 -23.08 11.53
CA PRO A 102 -0.24 -22.10 12.52
C PRO A 102 0.88 -21.69 13.48
N ILE A 103 1.91 -22.55 13.68
CA ILE A 103 3.04 -22.24 14.56
C ILE A 103 4.04 -21.35 13.83
N ALA A 104 4.41 -21.73 12.59
CA ALA A 104 5.37 -20.97 11.81
C ALA A 104 4.82 -19.59 11.41
N GLU A 105 3.54 -19.52 11.05
CA GLU A 105 2.88 -18.27 10.68
C GLU A 105 2.70 -17.36 11.91
N ALA A 106 2.33 -17.88 13.08
CA ALA A 106 2.28 -17.09 14.30
C ALA A 106 3.67 -16.52 14.67
N ALA A 107 4.73 -17.32 14.54
CA ALA A 107 6.10 -16.86 14.76
C ALA A 107 6.55 -15.77 13.75
N LEU A 108 6.00 -15.78 12.54
CA LEU A 108 6.23 -14.75 11.53
C LEU A 108 5.50 -13.45 11.89
N LEU A 109 4.24 -13.55 12.32
CA LEU A 109 3.36 -12.43 12.63
C LEU A 109 3.61 -11.81 14.02
N GLY A 110 4.33 -12.49 14.90
CA GLY A 110 4.57 -12.00 16.27
C GLY A 110 3.27 -11.96 17.09
N GLU A 111 3.03 -10.88 17.82
CA GLU A 111 1.82 -10.72 18.65
C GLU A 111 0.54 -10.74 17.80
N SER A 112 0.58 -10.21 16.58
CA SER A 112 -0.52 -10.26 15.61
C SER A 112 -0.86 -11.68 15.16
N GLY A 113 -0.01 -12.66 15.43
CA GLY A 113 -0.24 -14.09 15.15
C GLY A 113 -1.06 -14.82 16.20
N ASP A 114 -1.44 -14.17 17.30
CA ASP A 114 -2.11 -14.81 18.44
C ASP A 114 -3.45 -15.47 18.10
N PHE A 115 -4.14 -14.99 17.07
CA PHE A 115 -5.40 -15.59 16.59
C PHE A 115 -5.22 -17.03 16.06
N LEU A 116 -3.99 -17.45 15.72
CA LEU A 116 -3.67 -18.81 15.26
C LEU A 116 -3.52 -19.81 16.42
N LYS A 117 -3.42 -19.36 17.68
CA LYS A 117 -3.23 -20.22 18.86
C LYS A 117 -4.31 -21.31 18.97
N PRO A 118 -5.63 -21.03 18.83
CA PRO A 118 -6.64 -22.06 18.95
C PRO A 118 -6.47 -23.19 17.93
N LEU A 119 -6.03 -22.84 16.70
CA LEU A 119 -5.78 -23.79 15.63
C LEU A 119 -4.56 -24.68 15.93
N ALA A 120 -3.44 -24.08 16.37
CA ALA A 120 -2.26 -24.82 16.79
C ALA A 120 -2.53 -25.75 18.00
N GLU A 121 -3.31 -25.29 18.97
CA GLU A 121 -3.69 -26.09 20.14
C GLU A 121 -4.58 -27.27 19.74
N PHE A 122 -5.53 -27.07 18.82
CA PHE A 122 -6.39 -28.12 18.32
C PHE A 122 -5.59 -29.21 17.59
N ASP A 123 -4.69 -28.80 16.67
CA ASP A 123 -3.80 -29.74 15.96
C ASP A 123 -2.94 -30.55 16.93
N LYS A 124 -2.38 -29.89 17.96
CA LYS A 124 -1.57 -30.55 18.99
C LYS A 124 -2.40 -31.58 19.76
N LEU A 125 -3.64 -31.25 20.12
CA LEU A 125 -4.54 -32.17 20.81
C LEU A 125 -4.83 -33.39 19.92
N ALA A 126 -5.13 -33.18 18.63
CA ALA A 126 -5.38 -34.26 17.67
C ALA A 126 -4.14 -35.15 17.46
N GLN A 127 -2.94 -34.58 17.45
CA GLN A 127 -1.68 -35.35 17.36
C GLN A 127 -1.43 -36.21 18.62
N GLN A 128 -1.79 -35.71 19.79
CA GLN A 128 -1.56 -36.41 21.07
C GLN A 128 -2.57 -37.55 21.32
N HIS A 129 -3.81 -37.37 20.90
CA HIS A 129 -4.92 -38.25 21.24
C HIS A 129 -5.51 -39.02 20.04
N GLY A 130 -5.00 -38.75 18.83
CA GLY A 130 -5.60 -39.24 17.59
C GLY A 130 -6.69 -38.29 17.06
N PRO A 131 -7.19 -38.52 15.83
CA PRO A 131 -8.24 -37.69 15.25
C PRO A 131 -9.52 -37.76 16.07
N PHE A 132 -10.14 -36.62 16.32
CA PHE A 132 -11.45 -36.57 16.95
C PHE A 132 -12.52 -36.93 15.93
N THR A 133 -13.46 -37.78 16.33
CA THR A 133 -14.66 -38.09 15.56
C THR A 133 -15.88 -37.95 16.48
N VAL A 134 -17.08 -38.04 15.91
CA VAL A 134 -18.32 -37.92 16.71
C VAL A 134 -18.42 -39.02 17.75
N ASN A 135 -17.88 -40.20 17.47
CA ASN A 135 -17.93 -41.36 18.36
C ASN A 135 -17.25 -41.14 19.73
N VAL A 136 -16.43 -40.10 19.86
CA VAL A 136 -15.78 -39.72 21.13
C VAL A 136 -16.76 -39.03 22.09
N PHE A 137 -17.91 -38.53 21.59
CA PHE A 137 -18.89 -37.77 22.36
C PHE A 137 -20.16 -38.59 22.60
N PRO A 138 -20.58 -38.82 23.85
CA PRO A 138 -21.81 -39.55 24.14
C PRO A 138 -23.03 -38.72 23.71
N ARG A 139 -23.95 -39.34 22.96
CA ARG A 139 -25.30 -38.78 22.73
C ARG A 139 -26.23 -39.23 23.84
N THR A 140 -26.96 -38.29 24.44
CA THR A 140 -27.90 -38.55 25.54
C THR A 140 -29.16 -39.31 25.09
N SER A 141 -29.65 -39.07 23.87
CA SER A 141 -30.65 -39.93 23.20
C SER A 141 -30.77 -39.60 21.69
N PRO A 142 -31.42 -40.47 20.88
CA PRO A 142 -31.77 -40.15 19.49
C PRO A 142 -32.76 -39.00 19.33
N GLU A 143 -33.50 -38.64 20.39
CA GLU A 143 -34.59 -37.64 20.37
C GLU A 143 -34.17 -36.27 20.92
N SER A 144 -33.07 -36.21 21.68
CA SER A 144 -32.55 -34.98 22.27
C SER A 144 -31.42 -34.42 21.41
N GLU A 145 -31.63 -33.26 20.80
CA GLU A 145 -30.59 -32.48 20.10
C GLU A 145 -29.51 -31.88 21.05
N GLU A 146 -29.44 -32.33 22.30
CA GLU A 146 -28.48 -31.86 23.28
C GLU A 146 -27.25 -32.79 23.33
N ILE A 147 -26.08 -32.20 23.03
CA ILE A 147 -24.79 -32.88 23.18
C ILE A 147 -24.30 -32.57 24.59
N GLU A 148 -24.25 -33.58 25.45
CA GLU A 148 -23.71 -33.43 26.80
C GLU A 148 -22.23 -33.80 26.80
N PHE A 149 -21.39 -32.82 27.08
CA PHE A 149 -19.95 -33.05 27.25
C PHE A 149 -19.69 -33.61 28.64
N ASP A 150 -18.95 -34.71 28.73
CA ASP A 150 -18.39 -35.16 30.00
C ASP A 150 -17.24 -34.20 30.37
N LEU A 151 -17.55 -33.18 31.19
CA LEU A 151 -16.55 -32.20 31.63
C LEU A 151 -15.50 -32.80 32.58
N SER A 152 -15.66 -34.05 33.03
CA SER A 152 -14.62 -34.78 33.76
C SER A 152 -13.57 -35.38 32.83
N ASP A 153 -13.91 -35.61 31.55
CA ASP A 153 -12.95 -35.94 30.49
C ASP A 153 -12.21 -34.66 30.06
N PRO A 154 -10.87 -34.59 30.22
CA PRO A 154 -10.10 -33.39 29.90
C PRO A 154 -10.14 -33.02 28.41
N ILE A 155 -10.33 -33.98 27.51
CA ILE A 155 -10.43 -33.74 26.07
C ILE A 155 -11.79 -33.13 25.76
N GLN A 156 -12.88 -33.72 26.25
CA GLN A 156 -14.23 -33.19 26.02
C GLN A 156 -14.39 -31.81 26.65
N ALA A 157 -13.86 -31.59 27.85
CA ALA A 157 -13.82 -30.29 28.50
C ALA A 157 -13.01 -29.24 27.71
N ARG A 158 -12.03 -29.66 26.90
CA ARG A 158 -11.29 -28.74 26.01
C ARG A 158 -12.06 -28.46 24.72
N ILE A 159 -12.64 -29.49 24.10
CA ILE A 159 -13.44 -29.36 22.88
C ILE A 159 -14.67 -28.49 23.11
N ALA A 160 -15.34 -28.64 24.26
CA ALA A 160 -16.51 -27.85 24.64
C ALA A 160 -16.27 -26.33 24.70
N LYS A 161 -15.00 -25.89 24.77
CA LYS A 161 -14.64 -24.46 24.81
C LYS A 161 -14.56 -23.82 23.43
N TYR A 162 -14.46 -24.62 22.36
CA TYR A 162 -14.35 -24.09 21.01
C TYR A 162 -15.71 -23.63 20.46
N PRO A 163 -15.74 -22.64 19.55
CA PRO A 163 -16.99 -22.16 18.94
C PRO A 163 -17.81 -23.27 18.28
N GLY A 164 -17.15 -24.23 17.63
CA GLY A 164 -17.79 -25.39 17.00
C GLY A 164 -18.53 -26.32 17.96
N ALA A 165 -18.42 -26.14 19.28
CA ALA A 165 -19.24 -26.85 20.27
C ALA A 165 -20.55 -26.12 20.62
N GLN A 166 -20.71 -24.86 20.21
CA GLN A 166 -21.86 -24.04 20.57
C GLN A 166 -23.09 -24.38 19.71
N LYS A 167 -24.28 -24.16 20.27
CA LYS A 167 -25.54 -24.28 19.51
C LYS A 167 -25.49 -23.37 18.27
N GLY A 168 -25.90 -23.90 17.14
CA GLY A 168 -25.79 -23.27 15.82
C GLY A 168 -24.43 -23.44 15.14
N GLN A 169 -23.46 -24.16 15.71
CA GLN A 169 -22.11 -24.29 15.11
C GLN A 169 -21.54 -25.71 15.19
N ARG A 170 -22.34 -26.64 15.70
CA ARG A 170 -21.92 -28.00 16.07
C ARG A 170 -22.19 -29.06 15.01
N ALA A 171 -22.15 -28.69 13.74
CA ALA A 171 -22.49 -29.61 12.64
C ALA A 171 -21.61 -30.88 12.62
N ALA A 172 -20.32 -30.73 12.91
CA ALA A 172 -19.41 -31.87 13.05
C ALA A 172 -19.79 -32.79 14.22
N LEU A 173 -20.13 -32.23 15.39
CA LEU A 173 -20.55 -33.03 16.56
C LEU A 173 -21.91 -33.70 16.35
N MET A 174 -22.79 -33.12 15.52
CA MET A 174 -24.03 -33.74 15.09
C MET A 174 -23.84 -34.85 14.04
N GLY A 175 -22.61 -35.11 13.61
CA GLY A 175 -22.31 -36.20 12.66
C GLY A 175 -22.81 -35.94 11.24
N TRP A 176 -23.10 -34.68 10.89
CA TRP A 176 -23.52 -34.34 9.55
C TRP A 176 -22.46 -34.63 8.49
N TYR A 177 -21.19 -34.49 8.86
CA TYR A 177 -20.06 -34.90 8.01
C TYR A 177 -19.75 -36.41 8.11
N GLY A 178 -20.60 -37.21 8.75
CA GLY A 178 -20.35 -38.63 9.02
C GLY A 178 -19.72 -38.87 10.40
N MET A 179 -20.11 -39.99 11.03
CA MET A 179 -19.73 -40.31 12.42
C MET A 179 -18.23 -40.60 12.58
N ASP A 180 -17.60 -41.15 11.54
CA ASP A 180 -16.18 -41.55 11.54
C ASP A 180 -15.27 -40.50 10.90
N SER A 181 -15.82 -39.36 10.48
CA SER A 181 -15.05 -38.32 9.80
C SER A 181 -14.19 -37.54 10.79
N PRO A 182 -12.86 -37.46 10.59
CA PRO A 182 -11.97 -36.74 11.48
C PRO A 182 -12.27 -35.24 11.50
N PHE A 183 -12.32 -34.66 12.69
CA PHE A 183 -12.49 -33.22 12.86
C PHE A 183 -11.24 -32.49 12.39
N ILE A 184 -11.43 -31.45 11.59
CA ILE A 184 -10.39 -30.52 11.20
C ILE A 184 -10.68 -29.15 11.79
N GLY A 185 -9.69 -28.57 12.48
CA GLY A 185 -9.83 -27.23 13.04
C GLY A 185 -9.82 -26.19 11.92
N PHE A 186 -10.70 -25.19 12.01
CA PHE A 186 -10.61 -23.98 11.19
C PHE A 186 -10.90 -22.70 11.98
N LEU A 187 -10.32 -21.59 11.53
CA LEU A 187 -10.60 -20.24 12.03
C LEU A 187 -11.51 -19.53 11.05
N ARG A 188 -12.64 -19.00 11.53
CA ARG A 188 -13.60 -18.27 10.69
C ARG A 188 -13.28 -16.79 10.60
N ASN A 189 -13.39 -16.23 9.42
CA ASN A 189 -13.35 -14.78 9.22
C ASN A 189 -14.66 -14.14 9.75
N THR A 190 -14.53 -13.09 10.54
CA THR A 190 -15.65 -12.34 11.13
C THR A 190 -16.22 -11.25 10.23
N GLN A 191 -15.50 -10.86 9.17
CA GLN A 191 -16.00 -9.88 8.21
C GLN A 191 -17.17 -10.44 7.39
N PRO A 192 -18.18 -9.61 7.07
CA PRO A 192 -19.25 -10.01 6.18
C PRO A 192 -18.71 -10.29 4.77
N TYR A 193 -19.34 -11.25 4.09
CA TYR A 193 -19.08 -11.54 2.69
C TYR A 193 -19.55 -10.40 1.78
N ALA A 194 -19.30 -10.53 0.47
CA ALA A 194 -19.83 -9.59 -0.52
C ALA A 194 -21.35 -9.37 -0.32
N PRO A 195 -21.82 -8.11 -0.24
CA PRO A 195 -23.22 -7.81 0.07
C PRO A 195 -24.19 -8.52 -0.86
N MET A 196 -25.10 -9.31 -0.29
CA MET A 196 -26.15 -10.04 -0.99
C MET A 196 -27.41 -10.07 -0.14
N ASN A 197 -28.52 -9.58 -0.68
CA ASN A 197 -29.81 -9.56 -0.01
C ASN A 197 -30.80 -10.43 -0.77
N LEU A 198 -31.45 -11.36 -0.07
CA LEU A 198 -32.56 -12.14 -0.56
C LEU A 198 -33.85 -11.50 -0.08
N THR A 199 -34.78 -11.26 -1.00
CA THR A 199 -36.16 -10.88 -0.70
C THR A 199 -37.09 -11.91 -1.35
N ALA A 200 -38.06 -12.41 -0.59
CA ALA A 200 -39.11 -13.29 -1.09
C ALA A 200 -40.47 -12.62 -0.84
N ARG A 201 -41.16 -12.25 -1.91
CA ARG A 201 -42.52 -11.71 -1.84
C ARG A 201 -43.52 -12.84 -2.04
N ILE A 202 -44.43 -13.03 -1.09
CA ILE A 202 -45.40 -14.11 -1.07
C ILE A 202 -46.81 -13.55 -1.29
N GLU A 203 -47.52 -14.11 -2.28
CA GLU A 203 -48.89 -13.77 -2.62
C GLU A 203 -49.75 -15.05 -2.71
N GLU A 204 -50.89 -15.09 -2.05
CA GLU A 204 -51.88 -16.15 -2.21
C GLU A 204 -52.74 -15.86 -3.45
N ILE A 205 -53.02 -16.88 -4.26
CA ILE A 205 -53.89 -16.78 -5.44
C ILE A 205 -55.27 -17.35 -5.09
N THR A 206 -56.25 -16.46 -4.91
CA THR A 206 -57.64 -16.82 -4.59
C THR A 206 -58.57 -16.32 -5.71
N ASN A 207 -59.31 -17.21 -6.38
CA ASN A 207 -60.28 -16.87 -7.44
C ASN A 207 -59.74 -15.86 -8.50
N ASN A 208 -58.50 -16.06 -8.95
CA ASN A 208 -57.74 -15.19 -9.87
C ASN A 208 -57.29 -13.82 -9.32
N ASN A 209 -57.57 -13.52 -8.05
CA ASN A 209 -56.97 -12.38 -7.36
C ASN A 209 -55.68 -12.81 -6.65
N ARG A 210 -54.75 -11.87 -6.49
CA ARG A 210 -53.54 -12.05 -5.69
C ARG A 210 -53.70 -11.27 -4.39
N VAL A 211 -53.61 -11.97 -3.27
CA VAL A 211 -53.64 -11.39 -1.92
C VAL A 211 -52.23 -11.44 -1.38
N HIS A 212 -51.68 -10.29 -0.98
CA HIS A 212 -50.35 -10.23 -0.40
C HIS A 212 -50.35 -10.88 0.99
N VAL A 213 -49.50 -11.90 1.17
CA VAL A 213 -49.32 -12.61 2.45
C VAL A 213 -48.25 -11.91 3.28
N GLY A 214 -47.11 -11.59 2.65
CA GLY A 214 -46.04 -10.82 3.26
C GLY A 214 -44.73 -10.91 2.48
N ASP A 215 -43.72 -10.20 2.98
CA ASP A 215 -42.37 -10.18 2.42
C ASP A 215 -41.38 -10.76 3.43
N VAL A 216 -40.43 -11.57 2.96
CA VAL A 216 -39.29 -12.04 3.76
C VAL A 216 -38.01 -11.39 3.27
N HIS A 217 -37.19 -10.91 4.19
CA HIS A 217 -35.89 -10.31 3.91
C HIS A 217 -34.78 -11.04 4.66
N LEU A 218 -33.68 -11.33 3.96
CA LEU A 218 -32.51 -11.98 4.53
C LEU A 218 -31.21 -11.41 3.95
N ASP A 219 -30.28 -11.08 4.84
CA ASP A 219 -28.89 -10.76 4.48
C ASP A 219 -28.09 -12.05 4.29
N LEU A 220 -27.88 -12.44 3.03
CA LEU A 220 -27.12 -13.64 2.69
C LEU A 220 -25.64 -13.49 3.05
N ALA A 221 -25.09 -12.27 3.09
CA ALA A 221 -23.70 -12.07 3.46
C ALA A 221 -23.45 -12.39 4.94
N GLN A 222 -24.43 -12.14 5.81
CA GLN A 222 -24.38 -12.52 7.23
C GLN A 222 -24.74 -13.99 7.47
N ALA A 223 -25.64 -14.55 6.65
CA ALA A 223 -26.03 -15.95 6.70
C ALA A 223 -24.91 -16.91 6.28
N THR A 224 -24.00 -16.45 5.42
CA THR A 224 -22.95 -17.29 4.84
C THR A 224 -21.85 -17.57 5.85
N ARG A 225 -21.40 -18.82 5.89
CA ARG A 225 -20.25 -19.26 6.69
C ARG A 225 -19.41 -20.24 5.88
N PRO A 226 -18.09 -20.32 6.10
CA PRO A 226 -17.28 -21.32 5.44
C PRO A 226 -17.71 -22.71 5.89
N PHE A 227 -17.64 -23.67 4.97
CA PHE A 227 -18.10 -25.05 5.17
C PHE A 227 -19.59 -25.20 5.49
N ASN A 228 -20.38 -24.13 5.52
CA ASN A 228 -21.81 -24.19 5.76
C ASN A 228 -22.55 -24.67 4.51
N GLY A 229 -23.03 -25.91 4.57
CA GLY A 229 -23.92 -26.52 3.58
C GLY A 229 -25.37 -26.61 4.09
N GLY A 230 -25.72 -25.76 5.06
CA GLY A 230 -26.98 -25.88 5.77
C GLY A 230 -28.22 -25.41 5.02
N GLU A 231 -29.36 -25.90 5.48
CA GLU A 231 -30.66 -25.31 5.17
C GLU A 231 -30.71 -23.91 5.75
N LEU A 232 -31.26 -22.99 4.97
CA LEU A 232 -31.47 -21.63 5.38
C LEU A 232 -32.92 -21.53 5.83
N GLU A 233 -33.18 -21.61 7.13
CA GLU A 233 -34.54 -21.49 7.64
C GLU A 233 -35.04 -20.04 7.47
N ILE A 234 -36.13 -19.92 6.71
CA ILE A 234 -36.81 -18.68 6.39
C ILE A 234 -38.19 -18.76 7.04
N GLY A 235 -38.35 -18.01 8.13
CA GLY A 235 -39.64 -17.88 8.81
C GLY A 235 -40.72 -17.36 7.84
N TRP A 236 -41.94 -17.89 7.98
CA TRP A 236 -43.07 -17.43 7.18
C TRP A 236 -43.49 -16.00 7.59
N PRO A 237 -43.89 -15.13 6.66
CA PRO A 237 -44.05 -13.69 6.94
C PRO A 237 -45.04 -13.33 8.06
N THR A 238 -46.04 -14.18 8.31
CA THR A 238 -47.13 -13.90 9.25
C THR A 238 -46.97 -14.58 10.61
N GLY A 239 -45.94 -15.42 10.79
CA GLY A 239 -45.69 -16.14 12.05
C GLY A 239 -44.85 -15.35 13.05
N ASP A 240 -45.00 -15.67 14.34
CA ASP A 240 -44.11 -15.17 15.41
C ASP A 240 -42.68 -15.77 15.34
N GLN A 241 -42.46 -16.73 14.42
CA GLN A 241 -41.13 -17.27 14.16
C GLN A 241 -40.35 -16.27 13.32
N ALA A 242 -39.52 -15.47 13.99
CA ALA A 242 -38.49 -14.67 13.33
C ALA A 242 -37.63 -15.60 12.45
N SER A 243 -37.25 -15.13 11.26
CA SER A 243 -36.27 -15.83 10.43
C SER A 243 -35.03 -16.16 11.26
N SER A 244 -34.79 -17.45 11.44
CA SER A 244 -33.75 -17.98 12.31
C SER A 244 -32.75 -18.70 11.42
N LEU A 245 -31.46 -18.42 11.59
CA LEU A 245 -30.42 -19.21 10.95
C LEU A 245 -30.14 -20.44 11.82
N GLU A 246 -30.94 -21.50 11.70
CA GLU A 246 -30.59 -22.80 12.28
C GLU A 246 -29.50 -23.48 11.46
N LEU A 247 -28.26 -23.06 11.72
CA LEU A 247 -27.01 -23.60 11.18
C LEU A 247 -26.73 -25.07 11.55
N GLU A 248 -27.66 -25.74 12.24
CA GLU A 248 -27.54 -27.15 12.64
C GLU A 248 -28.14 -28.13 11.63
N ARG A 249 -28.92 -27.68 10.64
CA ARG A 249 -29.47 -28.54 9.58
C ARG A 249 -28.55 -28.51 8.37
N TYR A 250 -27.88 -29.61 8.05
CA TYR A 250 -26.82 -29.70 7.03
C TYR A 250 -27.18 -30.60 5.85
N VAL A 251 -27.01 -30.11 4.62
CA VAL A 251 -27.18 -30.90 3.38
C VAL A 251 -25.82 -31.06 2.70
N VAL A 252 -25.16 -32.20 2.90
CA VAL A 252 -23.72 -32.34 2.65
C VAL A 252 -23.36 -32.90 1.26
N ASP A 253 -24.34 -33.11 0.39
CA ASP A 253 -24.10 -33.94 -0.81
C ASP A 253 -23.39 -33.22 -1.98
N GLN A 254 -23.13 -31.90 -1.96
CA GLN A 254 -22.45 -31.21 -3.08
C GLN A 254 -21.63 -29.97 -2.67
N TYR A 255 -20.34 -30.13 -2.33
CA TYR A 255 -19.37 -29.03 -2.34
C TYR A 255 -18.61 -28.99 -3.66
N HIS A 256 -18.71 -27.87 -4.37
CA HIS A 256 -17.88 -27.61 -5.54
C HIS A 256 -16.71 -26.71 -5.16
N VAL A 257 -15.49 -27.19 -5.39
CA VAL A 257 -14.27 -26.45 -5.10
C VAL A 257 -13.43 -26.30 -6.35
N SER A 258 -12.73 -25.18 -6.40
CA SER A 258 -11.77 -24.88 -7.44
C SER A 258 -10.65 -24.05 -6.84
N GLY A 259 -9.40 -24.37 -7.17
CA GLY A 259 -8.30 -23.45 -7.00
C GLY A 259 -8.49 -22.23 -7.90
N LEU A 260 -7.86 -21.10 -7.55
CA LEU A 260 -7.89 -19.88 -8.33
C LEU A 260 -6.48 -19.50 -8.78
N THR A 261 -6.32 -19.14 -10.06
CA THR A 261 -5.07 -18.56 -10.53
C THR A 261 -4.94 -17.10 -10.05
N PRO A 262 -3.71 -16.56 -9.95
CA PRO A 262 -3.50 -15.12 -9.81
C PRO A 262 -4.12 -14.32 -10.96
N LEU A 263 -4.27 -13.00 -10.76
CA LEU A 263 -4.64 -12.07 -11.84
C LEU A 263 -3.62 -12.13 -12.97
N LYS A 264 -4.10 -12.23 -14.21
CA LYS A 264 -3.26 -12.10 -15.40
C LYS A 264 -3.25 -10.66 -15.86
N VAL A 265 -2.05 -10.09 -15.95
CA VAL A 265 -1.85 -8.69 -16.34
C VAL A 265 -0.83 -8.61 -17.47
N LYS A 266 -1.07 -7.68 -18.42
CA LYS A 266 -0.15 -7.35 -19.51
C LYS A 266 0.33 -5.91 -19.38
N PRO A 267 1.62 -5.60 -19.58
CA PRO A 267 2.08 -4.21 -19.64
C PRO A 267 1.30 -3.45 -20.72
N THR A 268 0.90 -2.21 -20.44
CA THR A 268 0.18 -1.37 -21.41
C THR A 268 0.99 -0.13 -21.78
N ILE A 269 0.87 0.28 -23.05
CA ILE A 269 1.49 1.49 -23.61
C ILE A 269 0.58 2.71 -23.39
N GLN A 270 -0.69 2.49 -23.04
CA GLN A 270 -1.59 3.58 -22.72
C GLN A 270 -1.10 4.32 -21.48
N THR A 271 -0.92 5.63 -21.63
CA THR A 271 -0.65 6.57 -20.56
C THR A 271 -1.84 6.58 -19.61
N GLY A 272 -1.73 5.90 -18.47
CA GLY A 272 -2.72 6.02 -17.40
C GLY A 272 -2.83 7.46 -16.89
N PRO A 273 -3.91 7.82 -16.16
CA PRO A 273 -4.22 9.20 -15.77
C PRO A 273 -3.13 9.92 -14.96
N LEU A 274 -2.13 9.18 -14.46
CA LEU A 274 -1.01 9.71 -13.68
C LEU A 274 0.34 9.75 -14.41
N ASN A 275 0.49 9.30 -15.67
CA ASN A 275 1.72 9.34 -16.51
C ASN A 275 3.07 8.91 -15.88
N THR A 276 3.07 8.44 -14.64
CA THR A 276 4.26 8.28 -13.80
C THR A 276 4.30 6.93 -13.07
N ARG A 277 3.26 6.09 -13.24
CA ARG A 277 3.15 4.78 -12.58
C ARG A 277 3.20 3.62 -13.57
N PRO A 278 3.78 2.46 -13.21
CA PRO A 278 3.62 1.23 -13.96
C PRO A 278 2.14 0.97 -14.21
N SER A 279 1.79 0.71 -15.47
CA SER A 279 0.42 0.54 -15.90
C SER A 279 0.27 -0.80 -16.61
N PHE A 280 -0.77 -1.55 -16.27
CA PHE A 280 -1.06 -2.85 -16.87
C PHE A 280 -2.52 -2.94 -17.30
N THR A 281 -2.83 -3.85 -18.19
CA THR A 281 -4.20 -4.23 -18.55
C THR A 281 -4.50 -5.61 -17.97
N VAL A 282 -5.62 -5.74 -17.27
CA VAL A 282 -6.09 -7.03 -16.73
C VAL A 282 -6.71 -7.85 -17.85
N GLU A 283 -6.43 -9.16 -17.88
CA GLU A 283 -7.01 -10.07 -18.87
C GLU A 283 -8.36 -10.65 -18.38
N PRO A 284 -9.47 -10.41 -19.10
CA PRO A 284 -10.74 -11.08 -18.83
C PRO A 284 -10.62 -12.60 -19.09
N GLN A 285 -11.25 -13.41 -18.24
CA GLN A 285 -11.23 -14.88 -18.31
C GLN A 285 -12.59 -15.49 -18.73
N GLY A 286 -13.59 -14.65 -18.98
CA GLY A 286 -14.96 -15.01 -19.34
C GLY A 286 -15.98 -14.66 -18.26
N PHE A 287 -17.27 -14.78 -18.60
CA PHE A 287 -18.37 -14.54 -17.67
C PHE A 287 -18.76 -15.81 -16.93
N GLU A 288 -19.20 -15.66 -15.69
CA GLU A 288 -19.73 -16.73 -14.86
C GLU A 288 -20.96 -16.23 -14.12
N TYR A 289 -21.94 -17.09 -13.88
CA TYR A 289 -23.01 -16.73 -12.96
C TYR A 289 -22.52 -16.74 -11.51
N ALA A 290 -22.98 -15.76 -10.74
CA ALA A 290 -22.86 -15.81 -9.28
C ALA A 290 -23.68 -16.98 -8.68
N ILE A 291 -24.78 -17.35 -9.34
CA ILE A 291 -25.72 -18.41 -8.94
C ILE A 291 -25.87 -19.37 -10.12
N PRO A 292 -25.63 -20.68 -9.99
CA PRO A 292 -25.85 -21.63 -11.08
C PRO A 292 -27.30 -21.52 -11.59
N GLN A 293 -27.46 -21.10 -12.84
CA GLN A 293 -28.76 -21.10 -13.52
C GLN A 293 -28.90 -22.39 -14.33
N MET A 294 -30.06 -23.05 -14.23
CA MET A 294 -30.40 -24.17 -15.10
C MET A 294 -31.07 -23.65 -16.36
N GLY A 295 -30.58 -24.10 -17.52
CA GLY A 295 -30.86 -23.47 -18.81
C GLY A 295 -29.60 -22.76 -19.27
N PHE A 296 -28.91 -23.35 -20.25
CA PHE A 296 -27.64 -22.83 -20.75
C PHE A 296 -27.92 -21.67 -21.71
N ASP A 297 -28.09 -20.46 -21.17
CA ASP A 297 -27.88 -19.26 -21.97
C ASP A 297 -26.38 -19.06 -22.22
N GLU A 298 -26.02 -18.52 -23.38
CA GLU A 298 -24.63 -18.15 -23.67
C GLU A 298 -24.13 -17.13 -22.62
N LEU A 299 -22.94 -17.37 -22.09
CA LEU A 299 -22.28 -16.50 -21.11
C LEU A 299 -21.58 -15.35 -21.85
N ASP A 300 -22.34 -14.31 -22.21
CA ASP A 300 -21.86 -13.12 -22.92
C ASP A 300 -21.76 -11.86 -22.04
N GLY A 301 -22.11 -12.01 -20.75
CA GLY A 301 -22.10 -10.95 -19.75
C GLY A 301 -23.36 -10.12 -19.70
N THR A 302 -24.36 -10.35 -20.55
CA THR A 302 -25.57 -9.52 -20.64
C THR A 302 -26.74 -10.05 -19.81
N GLY A 303 -26.70 -11.34 -19.46
CA GLY A 303 -27.70 -11.99 -18.60
C GLY A 303 -27.63 -11.52 -17.14
N ILE A 304 -28.77 -11.54 -16.43
CA ILE A 304 -28.86 -11.16 -15.01
C ILE A 304 -27.91 -12.03 -14.17
N GLY A 305 -27.19 -11.42 -13.23
CA GLY A 305 -26.31 -12.15 -12.32
C GLY A 305 -25.03 -12.72 -12.93
N GLN A 306 -24.77 -12.52 -14.23
CA GLN A 306 -23.47 -12.81 -14.83
C GLN A 306 -22.43 -11.80 -14.34
N GLU A 307 -21.25 -12.29 -13.97
CA GLU A 307 -20.12 -11.49 -13.52
C GLU A 307 -18.88 -11.84 -14.33
N GLN A 308 -18.09 -10.83 -14.68
CA GLN A 308 -16.81 -11.04 -15.34
C GLN A 308 -15.81 -11.69 -14.38
N SER A 309 -15.19 -12.78 -14.82
CA SER A 309 -14.07 -13.42 -14.13
C SER A 309 -12.74 -12.86 -14.65
N TYR A 310 -11.82 -12.60 -13.73
CA TYR A 310 -10.45 -12.16 -14.03
C TYR A 310 -9.39 -13.16 -13.54
N ARG A 311 -9.84 -14.27 -12.94
CA ARG A 311 -9.02 -15.41 -12.51
C ARG A 311 -9.59 -16.68 -13.13
N LYS A 312 -8.73 -17.66 -13.42
CA LYS A 312 -9.17 -18.98 -13.90
C LYS A 312 -9.39 -19.93 -12.73
N ARG A 313 -10.36 -20.83 -12.88
CA ARG A 313 -10.55 -21.98 -12.00
C ARG A 313 -9.57 -23.09 -12.37
N ILE A 314 -8.96 -23.67 -11.34
CA ILE A 314 -8.25 -24.93 -11.40
C ILE A 314 -9.19 -25.97 -10.76
N PRO A 315 -9.62 -27.01 -11.49
CA PRO A 315 -10.46 -28.06 -10.92
C PRO A 315 -9.83 -28.65 -9.66
N GLY A 316 -10.63 -28.86 -8.61
CA GLY A 316 -10.19 -29.48 -7.37
C GLY A 316 -11.35 -30.20 -6.69
N THR A 317 -11.03 -31.14 -5.80
CA THR A 317 -12.01 -31.88 -5.01
C THR A 317 -11.74 -31.64 -3.53
N LEU A 318 -12.78 -31.27 -2.77
CA LEU A 318 -12.73 -31.34 -1.32
C LEU A 318 -13.26 -32.70 -0.86
N ARG A 319 -12.54 -33.33 0.05
CA ARG A 319 -12.91 -34.56 0.73
C ARG A 319 -13.64 -34.23 2.02
N LEU A 320 -14.78 -33.55 1.91
CA LEU A 320 -15.67 -33.36 3.05
C LEU A 320 -16.45 -34.65 3.30
N GLY A 321 -16.56 -35.04 4.56
CA GLY A 321 -17.36 -36.20 4.92
C GLY A 321 -18.86 -35.90 4.78
N THR A 322 -19.67 -36.93 4.60
CA THR A 322 -21.13 -36.89 4.58
C THR A 322 -21.67 -38.13 5.29
N TRP A 323 -22.99 -38.24 5.45
CA TRP A 323 -23.61 -39.47 5.93
C TRP A 323 -23.43 -40.67 4.96
N ARG A 324 -23.04 -40.43 3.70
CA ARG A 324 -22.78 -41.46 2.67
C ARG A 324 -21.30 -41.73 2.44
N GLN A 325 -20.42 -40.80 2.79
CA GLN A 325 -19.01 -40.84 2.43
C GLN A 325 -18.12 -40.35 3.58
N SER A 326 -17.06 -41.11 3.89
CA SER A 326 -16.05 -40.65 4.83
C SER A 326 -15.20 -39.51 4.25
N GLY A 327 -14.89 -38.51 5.06
CA GLY A 327 -14.05 -37.38 4.69
C GLY A 327 -13.70 -36.54 5.92
N ALA A 328 -13.25 -35.31 5.73
CA ALA A 328 -12.99 -34.39 6.82
C ALA A 328 -14.28 -33.75 7.35
N ALA A 329 -14.32 -33.47 8.66
CA ALA A 329 -15.40 -32.79 9.34
C ALA A 329 -14.92 -31.42 9.87
N PRO A 330 -15.18 -30.30 9.15
CA PRO A 330 -14.83 -28.97 9.61
C PRO A 330 -15.40 -28.62 11.00
N PHE A 331 -14.53 -28.17 11.89
CA PHE A 331 -14.85 -27.80 13.26
C PHE A 331 -14.27 -26.41 13.58
N GLU A 332 -15.14 -25.44 13.93
CA GLU A 332 -14.72 -24.06 14.21
C GLU A 332 -13.96 -24.01 15.55
N VAL A 333 -12.67 -23.69 15.52
CA VAL A 333 -11.83 -23.61 16.73
C VAL A 333 -11.57 -22.17 17.16
N GLY A 334 -11.91 -21.19 16.32
CA GLY A 334 -11.74 -19.79 16.63
C GLY A 334 -12.17 -18.90 15.47
N THR A 335 -11.92 -17.60 15.64
CA THR A 335 -12.27 -16.58 14.67
C THR A 335 -11.12 -15.61 14.48
N TYR A 336 -11.09 -14.91 13.35
CA TYR A 336 -10.15 -13.81 13.13
C TYR A 336 -10.82 -12.67 12.36
N THR A 337 -10.34 -11.46 12.57
CA THR A 337 -10.80 -10.25 11.89
C THR A 337 -9.62 -9.68 11.11
N PRO A 338 -9.65 -9.64 9.77
CA PRO A 338 -8.51 -9.18 9.00
C PRO A 338 -8.03 -7.75 9.31
N GLN A 339 -8.92 -6.83 9.70
CA GLN A 339 -8.50 -5.46 10.07
C GLN A 339 -7.60 -5.41 11.31
N ASP A 340 -7.70 -6.41 12.20
CA ASP A 340 -6.92 -6.44 13.44
C ASP A 340 -5.45 -6.86 13.19
N LEU A 341 -5.11 -7.22 11.94
CA LEU A 341 -3.78 -7.67 11.53
C LEU A 341 -2.92 -6.55 10.92
N ASP A 342 -3.49 -5.37 10.63
CA ASP A 342 -2.76 -4.20 10.11
C ASP A 342 -2.20 -3.37 11.28
N ASP A 343 -1.05 -3.78 11.80
CA ASP A 343 -0.32 -3.04 12.85
C ASP A 343 0.46 -1.82 12.32
N GLY A 344 0.32 -1.49 11.03
CA GLY A 344 1.05 -0.39 10.37
C GLY A 344 2.57 -0.59 10.28
N LEU A 345 3.08 -1.70 10.82
CA LEU A 345 4.51 -2.08 10.86
C LEU A 345 4.79 -3.32 10.00
N SER A 346 3.77 -4.08 9.63
CA SER A 346 3.87 -5.23 8.72
C SER A 346 4.23 -4.75 7.31
N TYR A 347 5.54 -4.74 7.05
CA TYR A 347 6.14 -4.29 5.80
C TYR A 347 5.96 -5.31 4.65
N VAL A 348 5.36 -6.48 4.91
CA VAL A 348 5.14 -7.56 3.95
C VAL A 348 3.63 -7.74 3.70
N PRO A 349 3.16 -7.82 2.44
CA PRO A 349 1.79 -8.23 2.13
C PRO A 349 1.47 -9.56 2.84
N LEU A 350 0.48 -9.57 3.71
CA LEU A 350 0.03 -10.80 4.36
C LEU A 350 -0.83 -11.61 3.39
N GLY A 351 -1.43 -10.98 2.39
CA GLY A 351 -1.90 -11.57 1.13
C GLY A 351 -3.17 -12.42 1.27
N ALA A 352 -3.15 -13.45 2.11
CA ALA A 352 -4.32 -14.29 2.43
C ALA A 352 -5.31 -13.60 3.38
N TYR A 353 -4.83 -12.57 4.08
CA TYR A 353 -5.56 -11.85 5.12
C TYR A 353 -5.98 -10.47 4.64
N ASP A 354 -5.14 -9.78 3.88
CA ASP A 354 -5.43 -8.41 3.45
C ASP A 354 -6.53 -8.39 2.38
N PRO A 355 -7.55 -7.52 2.51
CA PRO A 355 -8.45 -7.27 1.40
C PRO A 355 -7.65 -6.67 0.25
N ALA A 356 -7.76 -7.26 -0.95
CA ALA A 356 -7.13 -6.68 -2.13
C ALA A 356 -8.02 -5.55 -2.67
N GLU A 357 -8.02 -4.41 -1.95
CA GLU A 357 -8.85 -3.25 -2.28
C GLU A 357 -8.54 -2.75 -3.69
N VAL A 358 -9.61 -2.51 -4.45
CA VAL A 358 -9.53 -1.98 -5.82
C VAL A 358 -10.27 -0.66 -5.85
N THR A 359 -9.56 0.43 -6.09
CA THR A 359 -10.14 1.77 -6.17
C THR A 359 -10.28 2.19 -7.64
N VAL A 360 -11.46 2.57 -8.08
CA VAL A 360 -11.67 3.15 -9.41
C VAL A 360 -11.06 4.55 -9.45
N THR A 361 -10.14 4.79 -10.37
CA THR A 361 -9.30 6.00 -10.36
C THR A 361 -10.09 7.26 -10.67
N GLU A 362 -11.12 7.16 -11.53
CA GLU A 362 -11.92 8.31 -11.96
C GLU A 362 -12.94 8.75 -10.91
N THR A 363 -13.55 7.79 -10.20
CA THR A 363 -14.63 8.06 -9.23
C THR A 363 -14.17 8.03 -7.77
N GLY A 364 -13.05 7.36 -7.47
CA GLY A 364 -12.59 7.09 -6.11
C GLY A 364 -13.38 6.01 -5.37
N GLN A 365 -14.33 5.34 -6.04
CA GLN A 365 -15.13 4.28 -5.43
C GLN A 365 -14.30 3.00 -5.25
N ILE A 366 -14.57 2.24 -4.18
CA ILE A 366 -13.89 0.99 -3.86
C ILE A 366 -14.77 -0.17 -4.31
N LEU A 367 -14.22 -1.10 -5.09
CA LEU A 367 -14.91 -2.33 -5.47
C LEU A 367 -14.95 -3.31 -4.29
N THR A 368 -16.09 -3.96 -4.11
CA THR A 368 -16.20 -5.10 -3.23
C THR A 368 -15.83 -6.39 -3.99
N PRO A 369 -15.46 -7.47 -3.28
CA PRO A 369 -15.23 -8.76 -3.91
C PRO A 369 -16.44 -9.24 -4.75
N ALA A 370 -16.18 -9.87 -5.89
CA ALA A 370 -17.23 -10.44 -6.71
C ALA A 370 -17.84 -11.68 -6.06
N ARG A 371 -19.14 -11.90 -6.29
CA ARG A 371 -19.90 -13.01 -5.66
C ARG A 371 -19.45 -14.38 -6.18
N ASN A 372 -18.92 -14.41 -7.40
CA ASN A 372 -18.29 -15.59 -7.99
C ASN A 372 -16.85 -15.87 -7.50
N ALA A 373 -16.30 -15.04 -6.59
CA ALA A 373 -14.93 -15.08 -6.05
C ALA A 373 -13.79 -15.00 -7.09
N GLN A 374 -14.10 -14.69 -8.36
CA GLN A 374 -13.15 -14.61 -9.48
C GLN A 374 -12.97 -13.20 -10.04
N GLY A 375 -13.76 -12.23 -9.56
CA GLY A 375 -13.67 -10.80 -9.95
C GLY A 375 -12.45 -10.08 -9.40
N LEU A 376 -12.22 -8.80 -9.76
CA LEU A 376 -10.97 -8.07 -9.54
C LEU A 376 -10.54 -8.01 -8.07
N ALA A 377 -11.42 -7.49 -7.22
CA ALA A 377 -11.21 -7.41 -5.78
C ALA A 377 -11.29 -8.81 -5.17
N ALA A 378 -10.29 -9.15 -4.36
CA ALA A 378 -10.25 -10.43 -3.65
C ALA A 378 -10.81 -10.24 -2.24
N GLN A 379 -11.67 -11.17 -1.82
CA GLN A 379 -12.06 -11.27 -0.42
C GLN A 379 -10.90 -11.84 0.39
N PRO A 380 -10.67 -11.36 1.63
CA PRO A 380 -9.88 -12.09 2.60
C PRO A 380 -10.37 -13.53 2.72
N SER A 381 -9.49 -14.43 3.15
CA SER A 381 -9.86 -15.83 3.34
C SER A 381 -11.11 -15.95 4.22
N SER A 382 -12.05 -16.83 3.90
CA SER A 382 -13.26 -17.03 4.72
C SER A 382 -12.98 -17.98 5.88
N ALA A 383 -12.11 -18.96 5.64
CA ALA A 383 -11.59 -19.88 6.64
C ALA A 383 -10.08 -20.06 6.52
N ILE A 384 -9.42 -20.18 7.66
CA ILE A 384 -8.02 -20.62 7.77
C ILE A 384 -8.00 -22.02 8.37
N VAL A 385 -7.36 -22.95 7.68
CA VAL A 385 -7.12 -24.32 8.17
C VAL A 385 -5.63 -24.53 8.39
N SER A 386 -5.27 -25.52 9.21
CA SER A 386 -3.88 -25.93 9.32
C SER A 386 -3.43 -26.70 8.08
N LEU A 387 -2.12 -26.77 7.81
CA LEU A 387 -1.59 -27.67 6.77
C LEU A 387 -1.97 -29.12 7.03
N GLN A 388 -2.17 -29.52 8.30
CA GLN A 388 -2.63 -30.86 8.63
C GLN A 388 -4.10 -31.04 8.25
N GLY A 389 -4.98 -30.09 8.58
CA GLY A 389 -6.38 -30.11 8.15
C GLY A 389 -6.53 -30.04 6.63
N ALA A 390 -5.66 -29.29 5.95
CA ALA A 390 -5.65 -29.21 4.49
C ALA A 390 -5.35 -30.56 3.82
N LYS A 391 -4.46 -31.39 4.39
CA LYS A 391 -4.18 -32.76 3.88
C LYS A 391 -5.40 -33.67 3.94
N GLU A 392 -6.26 -33.48 4.93
CA GLU A 392 -7.52 -34.24 5.04
C GLU A 392 -8.58 -33.70 4.08
N LEU A 393 -8.50 -32.41 3.73
CA LEU A 393 -9.47 -31.72 2.87
C LEU A 393 -9.23 -31.92 1.37
N VAL A 394 -7.98 -31.92 0.91
CA VAL A 394 -7.66 -31.95 -0.53
C VAL A 394 -6.62 -33.02 -0.84
N ASP A 395 -6.79 -33.66 -1.99
CA ASP A 395 -5.77 -34.54 -2.55
C ASP A 395 -4.74 -33.71 -3.34
N GLY A 396 -3.45 -34.06 -3.24
CA GLY A 396 -2.37 -33.43 -3.99
C GLY A 396 -1.72 -32.23 -3.30
N ASP A 397 -1.05 -31.38 -4.07
CA ASP A 397 -0.30 -30.23 -3.56
C ASP A 397 -1.22 -29.04 -3.28
N PHE A 398 -1.19 -28.54 -2.05
CA PHE A 398 -1.99 -27.39 -1.58
C PHE A 398 -1.13 -26.22 -1.07
N ILE A 399 0.19 -26.35 -1.13
CA ILE A 399 1.14 -25.31 -0.74
C ILE A 399 1.49 -24.49 -1.98
N SER A 400 0.95 -23.27 -2.06
CA SER A 400 1.19 -22.36 -3.19
C SER A 400 2.38 -21.41 -2.98
N ALA A 401 2.76 -21.14 -1.72
CA ALA A 401 3.86 -20.26 -1.38
C ALA A 401 4.47 -20.64 -0.01
N VAL A 402 5.77 -20.37 0.14
CA VAL A 402 6.50 -20.54 1.41
C VAL A 402 7.24 -19.25 1.72
N ARG A 403 6.99 -18.67 2.91
CA ARG A 403 7.74 -17.51 3.41
C ARG A 403 8.90 -18.00 4.27
N ILE A 404 10.10 -17.47 4.00
CA ILE A 404 11.33 -17.89 4.67
C ILE A 404 11.97 -16.69 5.35
N ARG A 405 12.07 -16.73 6.68
CA ARG A 405 12.81 -15.75 7.47
C ARG A 405 14.25 -16.25 7.66
N VAL A 406 15.23 -15.46 7.23
CA VAL A 406 16.65 -15.79 7.38
C VAL A 406 17.12 -15.41 8.79
N ALA A 407 17.63 -16.39 9.55
CA ALA A 407 18.11 -16.20 10.91
C ALA A 407 19.51 -15.56 10.98
N GLY A 408 19.89 -15.06 12.17
CA GLY A 408 21.25 -14.55 12.43
C GLY A 408 21.57 -13.22 11.74
N LEU A 409 20.54 -12.40 11.52
CA LEU A 409 20.65 -11.06 10.93
C LEU A 409 20.51 -9.94 11.96
N ASP A 410 20.25 -10.27 13.22
CA ASP A 410 20.06 -9.30 14.29
C ASP A 410 21.32 -8.46 14.52
N GLY A 411 21.15 -7.13 14.58
CA GLY A 411 22.26 -6.18 14.74
C GLY A 411 23.15 -5.99 13.52
N LEU A 412 22.90 -6.70 12.40
CA LEU A 412 23.61 -6.45 11.14
C LEU A 412 23.07 -5.22 10.44
N SER A 413 23.97 -4.48 9.80
CA SER A 413 23.55 -3.47 8.84
C SER A 413 22.90 -4.13 7.62
N ARG A 414 22.04 -3.38 6.92
CA ARG A 414 21.39 -3.89 5.70
C ARG A 414 22.37 -4.39 4.65
N SER A 415 23.49 -3.69 4.47
CA SER A 415 24.54 -4.07 3.51
C SER A 415 25.23 -5.39 3.87
N GLU A 416 25.21 -5.79 5.15
CA GLU A 416 25.76 -7.06 5.62
C GLU A 416 24.70 -8.17 5.60
N ALA A 417 23.44 -7.82 5.86
CA ALA A 417 22.32 -8.75 5.86
C ALA A 417 21.89 -9.18 4.44
N MET A 418 21.85 -8.24 3.47
CA MET A 418 21.34 -8.52 2.13
C MET A 418 22.11 -9.62 1.38
N PRO A 419 23.46 -9.65 1.38
CA PRO A 419 24.20 -10.74 0.73
C PRO A 419 23.89 -12.13 1.33
N ARG A 420 23.58 -12.19 2.63
CA ARG A 420 23.18 -13.46 3.28
C ARG A 420 21.80 -13.90 2.82
N ILE A 421 20.85 -12.96 2.73
CA ILE A 421 19.50 -13.23 2.22
C ILE A 421 19.57 -13.66 0.75
N ASP A 422 20.36 -12.97 -0.07
CA ASP A 422 20.56 -13.30 -1.49
C ASP A 422 21.22 -14.68 -1.66
N SER A 423 22.16 -15.05 -0.79
CA SER A 423 22.76 -16.39 -0.79
C SER A 423 21.74 -17.49 -0.52
N VAL A 424 20.84 -17.30 0.45
CA VAL A 424 19.75 -18.26 0.72
C VAL A 424 18.80 -18.34 -0.47
N ALA A 425 18.39 -17.20 -1.03
CA ALA A 425 17.52 -17.16 -2.21
C ALA A 425 18.18 -17.86 -3.42
N ALA A 426 19.49 -17.68 -3.63
CA ALA A 426 20.24 -18.36 -4.69
C ALA A 426 20.31 -19.88 -4.46
N GLN A 427 20.48 -20.34 -3.22
CA GLN A 427 20.44 -21.76 -2.89
C GLN A 427 19.08 -22.38 -3.21
N LEU A 428 17.99 -21.71 -2.84
CA LEU A 428 16.62 -22.16 -3.14
C LEU A 428 16.36 -22.22 -4.66
N ARG A 429 16.81 -21.20 -5.41
CA ARG A 429 16.77 -21.23 -6.89
C ARG A 429 17.61 -22.36 -7.46
N GLY A 430 18.75 -22.66 -6.86
CA GLY A 430 19.60 -23.80 -7.23
C GLY A 430 18.93 -25.17 -7.03
N MET A 431 17.90 -25.25 -6.18
CA MET A 431 17.05 -26.44 -6.01
C MET A 431 15.90 -26.52 -7.01
N GLY A 432 15.75 -25.53 -7.90
CA GLY A 432 14.67 -25.45 -8.88
C GLY A 432 13.41 -24.72 -8.40
N LEU A 433 13.47 -24.01 -7.26
CA LEU A 433 12.36 -23.21 -6.74
C LEU A 433 12.42 -21.76 -7.23
N ASP A 434 11.26 -21.15 -7.45
CA ASP A 434 11.16 -19.70 -7.64
C ASP A 434 11.25 -19.00 -6.29
N ALA A 435 12.41 -18.37 -6.00
CA ALA A 435 12.61 -17.61 -4.77
C ALA A 435 12.73 -16.10 -5.05
N PHE A 436 11.92 -15.29 -4.36
CA PHE A 436 11.93 -13.83 -4.46
C PHE A 436 12.33 -13.22 -3.12
N VAL A 437 13.29 -12.31 -3.13
CA VAL A 437 13.73 -11.61 -1.92
C VAL A 437 12.75 -10.48 -1.63
N VAL A 438 11.90 -10.71 -0.64
CA VAL A 438 10.91 -9.74 -0.13
C VAL A 438 11.44 -8.97 1.07
N ALA A 439 12.74 -8.70 1.15
CA ALA A 439 13.35 -7.81 2.14
C ALA A 439 13.62 -6.44 1.50
N GLY A 440 13.13 -5.34 2.09
CA GLY A 440 13.04 -4.03 1.43
C GLY A 440 11.98 -3.83 0.30
N ALA A 441 11.03 -4.74 0.10
CA ALA A 441 9.79 -4.57 -0.66
C ALA A 441 8.80 -3.58 -0.02
N SER A 442 7.82 -3.09 -0.77
CA SER A 442 6.76 -2.25 -0.20
C SER A 442 5.51 -2.45 -1.03
N LEU A 443 4.34 -2.29 -0.39
CA LEU A 443 3.11 -2.05 -1.12
C LEU A 443 3.26 -0.74 -1.92
N GLN A 444 2.87 -0.80 -3.18
CA GLN A 444 2.81 0.32 -4.09
C GLN A 444 1.51 0.25 -4.89
N PRO A 445 0.82 1.38 -5.09
CA PRO A 445 -0.35 1.43 -5.94
C PRO A 445 0.06 1.21 -7.39
N VAL A 446 -0.50 0.19 -8.01
CA VAL A 446 -0.34 -0.13 -9.43
C VAL A 446 -1.63 0.18 -10.16
N ASN A 447 -1.51 0.87 -11.30
CA ASN A 447 -2.65 1.20 -12.14
C ASN A 447 -2.95 0.04 -13.08
N LEU A 448 -4.22 -0.39 -13.10
CA LEU A 448 -4.73 -1.47 -13.90
C LEU A 448 -5.86 -0.95 -14.79
N TRP A 449 -5.76 -1.13 -16.10
CA TRP A 449 -6.89 -0.97 -17.03
C TRP A 449 -7.74 -2.22 -17.02
N VAL A 450 -9.04 -2.04 -16.83
CA VAL A 450 -10.01 -3.12 -16.69
C VAL A 450 -11.02 -3.08 -17.85
N PRO A 451 -10.88 -4.00 -18.83
CA PRO A 451 -11.85 -4.17 -19.90
C PRO A 451 -12.97 -5.14 -19.50
N ASP A 452 -14.01 -5.18 -20.34
CA ASP A 452 -15.11 -6.19 -20.34
C ASP A 452 -15.78 -6.39 -18.97
N TYR A 453 -16.01 -5.30 -18.25
CA TYR A 453 -16.67 -5.31 -16.96
C TYR A 453 -18.20 -5.39 -17.09
N ALA A 454 -18.81 -6.28 -16.31
CA ALA A 454 -20.26 -6.41 -16.19
C ALA A 454 -20.80 -5.48 -15.09
N PHE A 455 -21.55 -4.44 -15.49
CA PHE A 455 -22.03 -3.39 -14.58
C PHE A 455 -23.29 -3.77 -13.79
N GLY A 456 -23.93 -4.89 -14.10
CA GLY A 456 -25.21 -5.27 -13.53
C GLY A 456 -26.39 -4.49 -14.14
N THR A 457 -27.59 -4.94 -13.77
CA THR A 457 -28.87 -4.29 -14.04
C THR A 457 -29.72 -4.37 -12.77
N THR A 458 -30.62 -3.43 -12.54
CA THR A 458 -31.64 -3.53 -11.47
C THR A 458 -33.02 -3.91 -12.02
N ASP A 459 -33.17 -3.93 -13.34
CA ASP A 459 -34.39 -4.30 -14.04
C ASP A 459 -34.21 -5.66 -14.73
N PRO A 460 -35.00 -6.68 -14.37
CA PRO A 460 -34.90 -8.00 -15.01
C PRO A 460 -35.25 -7.99 -16.50
N ALA A 461 -35.98 -6.98 -17.00
CA ALA A 461 -36.33 -6.90 -18.42
C ALA A 461 -35.22 -6.28 -19.28
N THR A 462 -34.22 -5.65 -18.66
CA THR A 462 -33.16 -4.91 -19.35
C THR A 462 -31.84 -5.68 -19.25
N PRO A 463 -31.19 -6.07 -20.36
CA PRO A 463 -29.88 -6.70 -20.34
C PRO A 463 -28.85 -5.80 -19.61
N GLN A 464 -27.96 -6.40 -18.84
CA GLN A 464 -26.92 -5.61 -18.18
C GLN A 464 -25.90 -5.11 -19.19
N ARG A 465 -25.26 -3.98 -18.86
CA ARG A 465 -24.22 -3.38 -19.70
C ARG A 465 -22.87 -4.04 -19.44
N VAL A 466 -22.19 -4.43 -20.51
CA VAL A 466 -20.77 -4.83 -20.52
C VAL A 466 -19.94 -3.74 -21.19
N GLY A 467 -18.80 -3.39 -20.60
CA GLY A 467 -17.85 -2.47 -21.22
C GLY A 467 -16.66 -2.17 -20.32
N ASP A 468 -15.82 -1.21 -20.71
CA ASP A 468 -14.64 -0.87 -19.91
C ASP A 468 -15.05 -0.26 -18.56
N LEU A 469 -14.51 -0.81 -17.47
CA LEU A 469 -14.56 -0.15 -16.16
C LEU A 469 -13.59 1.03 -16.11
N GLY A 470 -12.51 0.95 -16.89
CA GLY A 470 -11.48 1.97 -16.98
C GLY A 470 -10.29 1.69 -16.06
N TRP A 471 -9.65 2.75 -15.58
CA TRP A 471 -8.47 2.64 -14.72
C TRP A 471 -8.85 2.41 -13.26
N VAL A 472 -8.30 1.36 -12.67
CA VAL A 472 -8.35 1.10 -11.23
C VAL A 472 -6.94 1.10 -10.64
N SER A 473 -6.84 1.38 -9.34
CA SER A 473 -5.63 1.30 -8.56
C SER A 473 -5.76 0.16 -7.56
N GLN A 474 -4.73 -0.68 -7.48
CA GLN A 474 -4.65 -1.78 -6.53
C GLN A 474 -3.22 -1.82 -5.96
N GLU A 475 -3.09 -2.13 -4.67
CA GLU A 475 -1.78 -2.25 -4.02
C GLU A 475 -1.10 -3.56 -4.42
N PHE A 476 0.12 -3.46 -4.95
CA PHE A 476 0.97 -4.59 -5.29
C PHE A 476 2.29 -4.50 -4.53
N THR A 477 2.86 -5.65 -4.23
CA THR A 477 4.19 -5.71 -3.60
C THR A 477 5.27 -5.50 -4.64
N THR A 478 5.98 -4.38 -4.52
CA THR A 478 7.12 -4.04 -5.36
C THR A 478 8.41 -4.43 -4.66
N LEU A 479 9.18 -5.31 -5.28
CA LEU A 479 10.48 -5.77 -4.76
C LEU A 479 11.53 -4.66 -4.83
N GLY A 480 12.41 -4.57 -3.84
CA GLY A 480 13.55 -3.64 -3.85
C GLY A 480 13.19 -2.15 -3.80
N ALA A 481 11.95 -1.80 -3.44
CA ALA A 481 11.49 -0.41 -3.32
C ALA A 481 12.40 0.42 -2.40
N VAL A 482 12.80 -0.16 -1.27
CA VAL A 482 13.69 0.52 -0.31
C VAL A 482 15.13 0.57 -0.82
N THR A 483 15.62 -0.43 -1.57
CA THR A 483 16.97 -0.37 -2.18
C THR A 483 17.08 0.70 -3.27
N TRP A 484 16.04 0.87 -4.09
CA TRP A 484 15.99 1.92 -5.10
C TRP A 484 15.95 3.30 -4.44
N SER A 485 15.16 3.46 -3.38
CA SER A 485 15.11 4.71 -2.61
C SER A 485 16.46 5.02 -1.96
N GLU A 486 17.08 4.07 -1.24
CA GLU A 486 18.38 4.28 -0.59
C GLU A 486 19.51 4.62 -1.57
N THR A 487 19.62 3.90 -2.70
CA THR A 487 20.68 4.13 -3.68
C THR A 487 20.52 5.46 -4.40
N THR A 488 19.30 5.78 -4.85
CA THR A 488 19.00 7.05 -5.49
C THR A 488 19.20 8.22 -4.52
N THR A 489 18.74 8.07 -3.28
CA THR A 489 18.93 9.07 -2.21
C THR A 489 20.42 9.29 -1.93
N THR A 490 21.20 8.22 -1.77
CA THR A 490 22.64 8.30 -1.52
C THR A 490 23.36 8.99 -2.68
N GLN A 491 23.02 8.67 -3.93
CA GLN A 491 23.61 9.30 -5.11
C GLN A 491 23.26 10.79 -5.21
N VAL A 492 22.00 11.17 -4.98
CA VAL A 492 21.56 12.57 -5.00
C VAL A 492 22.23 13.37 -3.88
N VAL A 493 22.27 12.84 -2.66
CA VAL A 493 22.98 13.45 -1.53
C VAL A 493 24.48 13.60 -1.85
N MET A 494 25.09 12.60 -2.49
CA MET A 494 26.49 12.65 -2.89
C MET A 494 26.80 13.73 -3.94
N MET A 495 25.95 13.85 -4.96
CA MET A 495 26.08 14.90 -5.96
C MET A 495 25.97 16.28 -5.31
N LEU A 496 25.00 16.47 -4.41
CA LEU A 496 24.78 17.72 -3.70
C LEU A 496 25.95 18.06 -2.77
N PHE A 497 26.47 17.08 -2.02
CA PHE A 497 27.61 17.27 -1.11
C PHE A 497 28.89 17.62 -1.87
N THR A 498 29.15 16.94 -2.99
CA THR A 498 30.30 17.23 -3.87
C THR A 498 30.20 18.62 -4.47
N ALA A 499 29.01 19.02 -4.95
CA ALA A 499 28.78 20.35 -5.51
C ALA A 499 28.96 21.45 -4.46
N ALA A 500 28.46 21.24 -3.24
CA ALA A 500 28.58 22.15 -2.11
C ALA A 500 30.06 22.39 -1.72
N ILE A 501 30.82 21.33 -1.51
CA ILE A 501 32.23 21.41 -1.12
C ILE A 501 33.08 22.03 -2.22
N THR A 502 32.85 21.65 -3.48
CA THR A 502 33.57 22.21 -4.62
C THR A 502 33.30 23.71 -4.74
N THR A 503 32.03 24.11 -4.56
CA THR A 503 31.62 25.52 -4.52
C THR A 503 32.35 26.26 -3.40
N ALA A 504 32.29 25.76 -2.16
CA ALA A 504 32.97 26.38 -1.02
C ALA A 504 34.50 26.52 -1.23
N GLY A 505 35.15 25.50 -1.80
CA GLY A 505 36.56 25.55 -2.14
C GLY A 505 36.90 26.59 -3.22
N ILE A 506 36.08 26.70 -4.27
CA ILE A 506 36.22 27.73 -5.30
C ILE A 506 36.04 29.13 -4.69
N LEU A 507 35.05 29.32 -3.81
CA LEU A 507 34.81 30.59 -3.12
C LEU A 507 36.03 30.98 -2.26
N LEU A 508 36.62 30.04 -1.52
CA LEU A 508 37.84 30.26 -0.73
C LEU A 508 39.02 30.71 -1.61
N ILE A 509 39.22 30.09 -2.77
CA ILE A 509 40.26 30.49 -3.73
C ILE A 509 39.99 31.92 -4.23
N GLY A 510 38.74 32.24 -4.56
CA GLY A 510 38.32 33.59 -4.96
C GLY A 510 38.67 34.65 -3.90
N VAL A 511 38.36 34.38 -2.62
CA VAL A 511 38.72 35.25 -1.50
C VAL A 511 40.24 35.37 -1.33
N GLY A 512 40.98 34.27 -1.50
CA GLY A 512 42.45 34.26 -1.49
C GLY A 512 43.03 35.20 -2.55
N LEU A 513 42.50 35.14 -3.78
CA LEU A 513 42.90 36.02 -4.88
C LEU A 513 42.53 37.49 -4.63
N LEU A 514 41.38 37.76 -4.01
CA LEU A 514 40.95 39.13 -3.67
C LEU A 514 41.82 39.77 -2.59
N THR A 515 42.30 38.99 -1.62
CA THR A 515 43.15 39.48 -0.53
C THR A 515 44.62 39.58 -0.91
N ARG A 516 45.05 38.85 -1.96
CA ARG A 516 46.43 38.83 -2.47
C ARG A 516 47.06 40.22 -2.66
N PRO A 517 46.41 41.24 -3.24
CA PRO A 517 47.09 42.51 -3.49
C PRO A 517 47.37 43.33 -2.22
N ARG A 518 46.53 43.19 -1.19
CA ARG A 518 46.80 43.79 0.13
C ARG A 518 48.00 43.10 0.77
N ARG A 519 48.03 41.77 0.69
CA ARG A 519 49.16 40.96 1.15
C ARG A 519 50.44 41.24 0.39
N SER A 520 50.39 41.48 -0.92
CA SER A 520 51.57 41.87 -1.69
C SER A 520 52.24 43.13 -1.16
N ALA A 521 51.47 44.11 -0.67
CA ALA A 521 52.02 45.31 -0.05
C ALA A 521 52.68 45.00 1.30
N ASP A 522 52.02 44.22 2.16
CA ASP A 522 52.58 43.79 3.45
C ASP A 522 53.85 42.95 3.24
N HIS A 523 53.84 42.04 2.26
CA HIS A 523 55.00 41.22 1.91
C HIS A 523 56.13 42.04 1.28
N ALA A 524 55.85 43.09 0.49
CA ALA A 524 56.87 43.99 -0.01
C ALA A 524 57.58 44.74 1.13
N LEU A 525 56.82 45.22 2.12
CA LEU A 525 57.34 45.80 3.36
C LEU A 525 58.23 44.81 4.13
N LEU A 526 57.75 43.58 4.36
CA LEU A 526 58.55 42.53 5.02
C LEU A 526 59.82 42.19 4.24
N THR A 527 59.77 42.24 2.90
CA THR A 527 60.94 42.03 2.04
C THR A 527 61.96 43.16 2.19
N SER A 528 61.49 44.41 2.23
CA SER A 528 62.37 45.56 2.49
C SER A 528 62.99 45.55 3.89
N LEU A 529 62.33 44.88 4.85
CA LEU A 529 62.85 44.65 6.20
C LEU A 529 63.77 43.41 6.29
N GLY A 530 64.11 42.78 5.16
CA GLY A 530 65.06 41.65 5.10
C GLY A 530 64.48 40.27 5.44
N TRP A 531 63.15 40.12 5.51
CA TRP A 531 62.55 38.84 5.87
C TRP A 531 62.68 37.80 4.75
N SER A 532 63.10 36.59 5.11
CA SER A 532 63.20 35.46 4.18
C SER A 532 61.84 35.03 3.63
N THR A 533 61.82 34.24 2.54
CA THR A 533 60.60 33.63 1.98
C THR A 533 59.86 32.78 2.99
N ALA A 534 60.59 31.98 3.79
CA ALA A 534 60.00 31.12 4.83
C ALA A 534 59.38 31.93 5.98
N ALA A 535 60.04 32.99 6.44
CA ALA A 535 59.52 33.86 7.49
C ALA A 535 58.23 34.57 7.04
N ARG A 536 58.19 35.00 5.78
CA ARG A 536 57.02 35.60 5.16
C ARG A 536 55.85 34.60 5.04
N LEU A 537 56.10 33.37 4.62
CA LEU A 537 55.07 32.32 4.56
C LEU A 537 54.54 31.99 5.97
N ARG A 538 55.41 31.86 6.96
CA ARG A 538 55.04 31.63 8.36
C ARG A 538 54.15 32.77 8.90
N TRP A 539 54.45 34.01 8.56
CA TRP A 539 53.62 35.16 8.89
C TRP A 539 52.24 35.10 8.19
N THR A 540 52.19 34.68 6.92
CA THR A 540 50.93 34.46 6.20
C THR A 540 50.07 33.40 6.89
N LEU A 541 50.67 32.28 7.30
CA LEU A 541 49.98 31.20 8.00
C LEU A 541 49.49 31.63 9.38
N LEU A 542 50.33 32.35 10.14
CA LEU A 542 49.95 32.93 11.43
C LEU A 542 48.80 33.93 11.26
N SER A 543 48.82 34.81 10.26
CA SER A 543 47.71 35.75 10.06
C SER A 543 46.40 35.07 9.61
N GLN A 544 46.44 33.83 9.13
CA GLN A 544 45.28 33.02 8.77
C GLN A 544 44.92 31.96 9.80
N TRP A 545 45.58 31.92 10.95
CA TRP A 545 45.41 30.86 11.93
C TRP A 545 43.93 30.62 12.33
N PRO A 546 43.05 31.63 12.51
CA PRO A 546 41.67 31.36 12.89
C PRO A 546 40.91 30.66 11.78
N GLY A 547 41.15 31.04 10.52
CA GLY A 547 40.54 30.40 9.36
C GLY A 547 41.08 28.98 9.15
N LEU A 548 42.37 28.77 9.37
CA LEU A 548 42.99 27.44 9.31
C LEU A 548 42.45 26.50 10.40
N VAL A 549 42.24 27.00 11.63
CA VAL A 549 41.62 26.24 12.72
C VAL A 549 40.18 25.88 12.37
N LEU A 550 39.43 26.81 11.78
CA LEU A 550 38.03 26.58 11.38
C LEU A 550 37.93 25.57 10.24
N VAL A 551 38.82 25.64 9.24
CA VAL A 551 38.94 24.63 8.17
C VAL A 551 39.36 23.28 8.73
N ALA A 552 40.33 23.23 9.65
CA ALA A 552 40.76 21.99 10.28
C ALA A 552 39.65 21.35 11.11
N ALA A 553 38.92 22.13 11.91
CA ALA A 553 37.77 21.65 12.67
C ALA A 553 36.65 21.14 11.76
N ALA A 554 36.30 21.89 10.71
CA ALA A 554 35.29 21.49 9.74
C ALA A 554 35.69 20.20 9.00
N THR A 555 36.94 20.06 8.58
CA THR A 555 37.43 18.84 7.92
C THR A 555 37.49 17.66 8.87
N THR A 556 37.90 17.86 10.12
CA THR A 556 37.95 16.79 11.14
C THR A 556 36.53 16.30 11.46
N MET A 557 35.61 17.23 11.67
CA MET A 557 34.20 16.90 11.88
C MET A 557 33.62 16.18 10.66
N ALA A 558 33.88 16.67 9.45
CA ALA A 558 33.44 16.02 8.22
C ALA A 558 34.05 14.61 8.04
N THR A 559 35.33 14.41 8.34
CA THR A 559 35.97 13.07 8.20
C THR A 559 35.46 12.04 9.21
N VAL A 560 35.07 12.50 10.41
CA VAL A 560 34.47 11.66 11.44
C VAL A 560 33.03 11.30 11.11
N THR A 561 32.24 12.23 10.59
CA THR A 561 30.82 12.00 10.26
C THR A 561 30.59 11.34 8.90
N THR A 562 31.58 11.40 8.00
CA THR A 562 31.44 10.91 6.62
C THR A 562 31.85 9.43 6.49
N PRO A 563 31.06 8.59 5.80
CA PRO A 563 31.39 7.19 5.55
C PRO A 563 32.76 7.00 4.87
N PRO A 564 33.46 5.86 5.09
CA PRO A 564 34.83 5.64 4.59
C PRO A 564 34.99 5.87 3.08
N GLY A 565 34.04 5.42 2.27
CA GLY A 565 34.06 5.57 0.80
C GLY A 565 33.94 7.01 0.30
N MET A 566 33.58 7.96 1.16
CA MET A 566 33.33 9.36 0.82
C MET A 566 34.40 10.32 1.35
N ARG A 567 35.42 9.80 2.07
CA ARG A 567 36.50 10.60 2.65
C ARG A 567 37.40 11.28 1.59
N TRP A 568 37.38 10.83 0.34
CA TRP A 568 38.12 11.50 -0.72
C TRP A 568 37.62 12.94 -0.98
N ILE A 569 36.33 13.22 -0.73
CA ILE A 569 35.74 14.56 -0.92
C ILE A 569 36.32 15.57 0.09
N THR A 570 36.54 15.15 1.34
CA THR A 570 37.21 16.00 2.34
C THR A 570 38.68 16.24 1.97
N GLY A 571 39.34 15.26 1.34
CA GLY A 571 40.66 15.44 0.72
C GLY A 571 40.66 16.50 -0.38
N VAL A 572 39.67 16.49 -1.28
CA VAL A 572 39.51 17.52 -2.32
C VAL A 572 39.29 18.91 -1.70
N PHE A 573 38.46 19.02 -0.66
CA PHE A 573 38.26 20.28 0.05
C PHE A 573 39.56 20.83 0.66
N LEU A 574 40.35 19.97 1.32
CA LEU A 574 41.66 20.35 1.86
C LEU A 574 42.61 20.84 0.78
N LEU A 575 42.64 20.18 -0.38
CA LEU A 575 43.43 20.62 -1.53
C LEU A 575 42.99 22.01 -2.02
N LEU A 576 41.67 22.26 -2.10
CA LEU A 576 41.13 23.57 -2.50
C LEU A 576 41.41 24.65 -1.44
N ALA A 577 41.31 24.32 -0.15
CA ALA A 577 41.66 25.23 0.94
C ALA A 577 43.17 25.56 0.95
N GLY A 578 44.03 24.56 0.71
CA GLY A 578 45.47 24.75 0.53
C GLY A 578 45.78 25.62 -0.69
N ALA A 579 45.09 25.38 -1.81
CA ALA A 579 45.20 26.21 -3.00
C ALA A 579 44.75 27.66 -2.74
N ALA A 580 43.74 27.88 -1.91
CA ALA A 580 43.29 29.22 -1.50
C ALA A 580 44.36 29.95 -0.66
N VAL A 581 45.00 29.25 0.28
CA VAL A 581 46.13 29.80 1.06
C VAL A 581 47.29 30.16 0.14
N LEU A 582 47.67 29.27 -0.78
CA LEU A 582 48.72 29.53 -1.77
C LEU A 582 48.37 30.68 -2.71
N ALA A 583 47.11 30.76 -3.17
CA ALA A 583 46.63 31.84 -4.02
C ALA A 583 46.72 33.21 -3.33
N SER A 584 46.63 33.23 -2.00
CA SER A 584 46.78 34.44 -1.18
C SER A 584 48.25 34.83 -0.93
N HIS A 585 49.22 33.95 -1.22
CA HIS A 585 50.65 34.18 -1.01
C HIS A 585 51.34 34.72 -2.28
N PRO A 586 51.95 35.91 -2.24
CA PRO A 586 52.64 36.47 -3.40
C PRO A 586 54.07 35.92 -3.53
N HIS A 587 54.31 35.03 -4.50
CA HIS A 587 55.64 34.42 -4.74
C HIS A 587 56.73 35.39 -5.23
N ARG A 588 56.38 36.56 -5.78
CA ARG A 588 57.32 37.59 -6.23
C ARG A 588 56.80 38.99 -5.85
N PRO A 589 57.01 39.46 -4.61
CA PRO A 589 56.71 40.85 -4.28
C PRO A 589 57.72 41.75 -5.00
N GLN A 590 57.23 42.75 -5.74
CA GLN A 590 58.10 43.76 -6.34
C GLN A 590 58.80 44.55 -5.23
N THR A 591 60.12 44.74 -5.36
CA THR A 591 61.01 45.39 -4.38
C THR A 591 60.74 46.89 -4.20
N SER A 592 59.98 47.50 -5.11
CA SER A 592 59.52 48.88 -5.03
C SER A 592 57.99 48.92 -5.18
N TYR A 593 57.28 48.87 -4.06
CA TYR A 593 55.84 49.13 -4.06
C TYR A 593 55.62 50.65 -3.98
N VAL A 594 55.73 51.35 -5.12
CA VAL A 594 55.07 52.67 -5.25
C VAL A 594 53.60 52.39 -4.97
N THR A 595 53.02 53.02 -3.94
CA THR A 595 51.62 52.88 -3.50
C THR A 595 50.71 52.56 -4.68
N GLY A 596 50.50 51.26 -4.92
CA GLY A 596 50.04 50.80 -6.22
C GLY A 596 48.60 51.20 -6.42
N ARG A 597 48.32 52.10 -7.39
CA ARG A 597 47.00 52.53 -7.90
C ARG A 597 45.84 51.77 -7.24
N ILE A 598 45.48 52.20 -6.03
CA ILE A 598 44.29 51.71 -5.34
C ILE A 598 43.12 52.23 -6.19
N GLY A 599 42.54 51.36 -7.03
CA GLY A 599 41.45 51.71 -7.93
C GLY A 599 41.76 51.70 -9.44
N SER A 600 42.75 50.94 -9.92
CA SER A 600 42.86 50.72 -11.38
C SER A 600 41.60 50.05 -11.94
N ARG A 601 41.15 50.46 -13.13
CA ARG A 601 39.92 49.92 -13.77
C ARG A 601 39.92 48.40 -13.86
N ARG A 602 41.07 47.78 -14.20
CA ARG A 602 41.24 46.32 -14.25
C ARG A 602 40.94 45.65 -12.90
N ARG A 603 41.31 46.29 -11.79
CA ARG A 603 41.11 45.74 -10.44
C ARG A 603 39.66 45.83 -9.99
N LEU A 604 38.93 46.89 -10.35
CA LEU A 604 37.50 46.99 -10.09
C LEU A 604 36.68 46.06 -10.97
N ILE A 605 37.08 45.88 -12.23
CA ILE A 605 36.48 44.87 -13.11
C ILE A 605 36.70 43.47 -12.53
N ALA A 606 37.92 43.15 -12.07
CA ALA A 606 38.20 41.86 -11.43
C ALA A 606 37.41 41.67 -10.13
N LEU A 607 37.31 42.70 -9.27
CA LEU A 607 36.56 42.62 -8.02
C LEU A 607 35.05 42.46 -8.27
N ASN A 608 34.51 43.17 -9.26
CA ASN A 608 33.11 42.99 -9.68
C ASN A 608 32.87 41.63 -10.34
N LEU A 609 33.77 41.13 -11.20
CA LEU A 609 33.68 39.78 -11.75
C LEU A 609 33.66 38.74 -10.62
N THR A 610 34.50 38.94 -9.59
CA THR A 610 34.57 38.03 -8.45
C THR A 610 33.29 38.12 -7.62
N GLU A 611 32.83 39.32 -7.22
CA GLU A 611 31.53 39.48 -6.54
C GLU A 611 30.38 38.89 -7.37
N THR A 612 30.43 38.99 -8.70
CA THR A 612 29.43 38.40 -9.59
C THR A 612 29.44 36.88 -9.59
N LEU A 613 30.62 36.28 -9.72
CA LEU A 613 30.78 34.83 -9.64
C LEU A 613 30.38 34.30 -8.25
N LEU A 614 30.73 34.99 -7.17
CA LEU A 614 30.41 34.59 -5.80
C LEU A 614 28.89 34.58 -5.56
N ALA A 615 28.15 35.62 -6.01
CA ALA A 615 26.69 35.60 -5.84
C ALA A 615 25.99 34.61 -6.79
N GLY A 616 26.58 34.31 -7.95
CA GLY A 616 26.10 33.23 -8.82
C GLY A 616 26.24 31.86 -8.20
N LEU A 617 27.39 31.58 -7.61
CA LEU A 617 27.63 30.35 -6.85
C LEU A 617 26.69 30.25 -5.64
N ALA A 618 26.44 31.36 -4.94
CA ALA A 618 25.45 31.42 -3.86
C ALA A 618 24.05 31.07 -4.37
N ALA A 619 23.60 31.69 -5.46
CA ALA A 619 22.29 31.42 -6.06
C ALA A 619 22.13 29.96 -6.50
N CYS A 620 23.13 29.39 -7.17
CA CYS A 620 23.14 27.97 -7.54
C CYS A 620 23.03 27.06 -6.31
N THR A 621 23.75 27.40 -5.24
CA THR A 621 23.72 26.66 -3.98
C THR A 621 22.33 26.64 -3.36
N PHE A 622 21.66 27.79 -3.28
CA PHE A 622 20.30 27.86 -2.76
C PHE A 622 19.29 27.14 -3.65
N ALA A 623 19.45 27.20 -4.98
CA ALA A 623 18.58 26.49 -5.92
C ALA A 623 18.69 24.96 -5.76
N LEU A 624 19.91 24.43 -5.56
CA LEU A 624 20.14 23.02 -5.28
C LEU A 624 19.45 22.56 -3.98
N ILE A 625 19.49 23.39 -2.93
CA ILE A 625 18.81 23.11 -1.67
C ILE A 625 17.28 23.10 -1.87
N GLY A 626 16.72 24.08 -2.58
CA GLY A 626 15.29 24.12 -2.89
C GLY A 626 14.81 22.92 -3.71
N ALA A 627 15.60 22.48 -4.69
CA ALA A 627 15.30 21.28 -5.47
C ALA A 627 15.32 20.01 -4.60
N ALA A 628 16.26 19.90 -3.65
CA ALA A 628 16.33 18.77 -2.73
C ALA A 628 15.14 18.73 -1.75
N LEU A 629 14.70 19.88 -1.22
CA LEU A 629 13.50 20.00 -0.39
C LEU A 629 12.22 19.63 -1.15
N SER A 630 12.11 20.04 -2.41
CA SER A 630 10.97 19.69 -3.28
C SER A 630 10.92 18.19 -3.57
N TRP A 631 12.07 17.59 -3.93
CA TRP A 631 12.18 16.15 -4.11
C TRP A 631 11.82 15.37 -2.84
N TYR A 632 12.27 15.83 -1.66
CA TYR A 632 11.89 15.21 -0.39
C TYR A 632 10.38 15.25 -0.14
N GLN A 633 9.74 16.40 -0.39
CA GLN A 633 8.30 16.53 -0.27
C GLN A 633 7.59 15.52 -1.19
N GLN A 634 8.09 15.35 -2.42
CA GLN A 634 7.54 14.39 -3.38
C GLN A 634 7.72 12.93 -2.94
N VAL A 635 8.86 12.56 -2.35
CA VAL A 635 9.11 11.19 -1.88
C VAL A 635 8.28 10.87 -0.64
N THR A 636 8.17 11.80 0.31
CA THR A 636 7.39 11.59 1.54
C THR A 636 5.89 11.57 1.31
N THR A 637 5.36 12.29 0.32
CA THR A 637 3.94 12.18 -0.05
C THR A 637 3.61 10.91 -0.83
N ASN A 638 4.60 10.33 -1.52
CA ASN A 638 4.36 9.20 -2.44
C ASN A 638 4.83 7.84 -1.90
N THR A 639 5.53 7.80 -0.76
CA THR A 639 6.02 6.54 -0.17
C THR A 639 5.81 6.52 1.34
N ARG A 640 5.36 5.38 1.88
CA ARG A 640 5.23 5.17 3.34
C ARG A 640 6.58 4.99 4.06
N VAL A 641 7.71 5.07 3.34
CA VAL A 641 9.08 4.82 3.84
C VAL A 641 9.66 6.06 4.56
N ALA A 642 8.82 6.82 5.26
CA ALA A 642 9.18 8.12 5.82
C ALA A 642 10.29 8.05 6.89
N THR A 643 10.36 6.96 7.65
CA THR A 643 11.29 6.79 8.77
C THR A 643 12.73 6.56 8.32
N ALA A 644 12.97 5.72 7.32
CA ALA A 644 14.32 5.46 6.80
C ALA A 644 14.93 6.69 6.09
N ILE A 645 14.09 7.59 5.56
CA ILE A 645 14.53 8.79 4.86
C ILE A 645 14.86 9.93 5.85
N GLY A 646 14.25 9.92 7.04
CA GLY A 646 14.40 10.98 8.05
C GLY A 646 15.83 11.17 8.58
N GLU A 647 16.55 10.08 8.88
CA GLU A 647 17.93 10.14 9.42
C GLU A 647 18.94 10.69 8.40
N ILE A 648 18.72 10.38 7.11
CA ILE A 648 19.54 10.89 6.01
C ILE A 648 19.30 12.40 5.83
N LEU A 649 18.06 12.85 6.05
CA LEU A 649 17.65 14.24 5.86
C LEU A 649 18.22 15.20 6.92
N THR A 650 18.31 14.76 8.19
CA THR A 650 18.90 15.58 9.26
C THR A 650 20.36 15.90 8.98
N SER A 651 21.10 14.92 8.44
CA SER A 651 22.49 15.11 8.02
C SER A 651 22.59 16.11 6.87
N PHE A 652 21.67 16.03 5.90
CA PHE A 652 21.61 16.96 4.77
C PHE A 652 21.28 18.40 5.18
N LEU A 653 20.24 18.61 6.00
CA LEU A 653 19.83 19.95 6.46
C LEU A 653 20.93 20.63 7.26
N THR A 654 21.70 19.88 8.05
CA THR A 654 22.82 20.42 8.83
C THR A 654 23.93 20.94 7.90
N VAL A 655 24.28 20.18 6.86
CA VAL A 655 25.29 20.58 5.88
C VAL A 655 24.81 21.75 5.02
N ALA A 656 23.56 21.73 4.57
CA ALA A 656 22.96 22.82 3.82
C ALA A 656 22.99 24.14 4.61
N THR A 657 22.67 24.08 5.91
CA THR A 657 22.70 25.24 6.80
C THR A 657 24.12 25.78 7.00
N LEU A 658 25.11 24.88 7.17
CA LEU A 658 26.53 25.25 7.25
C LEU A 658 27.00 25.95 5.97
N LEU A 659 26.61 25.42 4.82
CA LEU A 659 26.98 25.95 3.51
C LEU A 659 26.39 27.33 3.28
N ILE A 660 25.11 27.54 3.62
CA ILE A 660 24.46 28.85 3.60
C ILE A 660 25.24 29.83 4.48
N ALA A 661 25.56 29.45 5.73
CA ALA A 661 26.31 30.30 6.64
C ALA A 661 27.68 30.71 6.05
N VAL A 662 28.44 29.77 5.48
CA VAL A 662 29.74 30.03 4.85
C VAL A 662 29.61 30.99 3.67
N VAL A 663 28.65 30.74 2.77
CA VAL A 663 28.39 31.59 1.60
C VAL A 663 28.01 33.00 2.04
N THR A 664 27.13 33.14 3.03
CA THR A 664 26.70 34.43 3.58
C THR A 664 27.87 35.20 4.20
N VAL A 665 28.73 34.54 4.98
CA VAL A 665 29.91 35.16 5.59
C VAL A 665 30.90 35.62 4.53
N ILE A 666 31.15 34.80 3.50
CA ILE A 666 32.03 35.17 2.37
C ILE A 666 31.46 36.37 1.62
N GLN A 667 30.16 36.36 1.33
CA GLN A 667 29.49 37.45 0.63
C GLN A 667 29.53 38.76 1.42
N LEU A 668 29.36 38.69 2.75
CA LEU A 668 29.47 39.84 3.64
C LEU A 668 30.90 40.39 3.68
N ALA A 669 31.90 39.51 3.70
CA ALA A 669 33.30 39.91 3.68
C ALA A 669 33.70 40.58 2.35
N THR A 670 33.25 40.05 1.21
CA THR A 670 33.55 40.61 -0.11
C THR A 670 32.83 41.92 -0.37
N THR A 671 31.56 42.05 0.03
CA THR A 671 30.83 43.32 -0.04
C THR A 671 31.50 44.39 0.82
N ARG A 672 31.89 44.07 2.07
CA ARG A 672 32.60 45.01 2.95
C ARG A 672 33.93 45.47 2.36
N LEU A 673 34.71 44.56 1.77
CA LEU A 673 35.95 44.90 1.06
C LEU A 673 35.67 45.78 -0.16
N GLY A 674 34.65 45.46 -0.95
CA GLY A 674 34.22 46.25 -2.10
C GLY A 674 33.82 47.67 -1.71
N GLU A 675 33.06 47.84 -0.62
CA GLU A 675 32.67 49.14 -0.07
C GLU A 675 33.87 49.94 0.41
N GLN A 676 34.80 49.34 1.16
CA GLN A 676 36.02 50.02 1.61
C GLN A 676 36.84 50.54 0.42
N THR A 677 36.96 49.73 -0.64
CA THR A 677 37.70 50.10 -1.84
C THR A 677 37.02 51.24 -2.60
N ARG A 678 35.68 51.20 -2.71
CA ARG A 678 34.87 52.27 -3.33
C ARG A 678 34.93 53.55 -2.52
N ALA A 679 34.84 53.47 -1.19
CA ALA A 679 34.92 54.62 -0.29
C ALA A 679 36.29 55.32 -0.35
N GLN A 680 37.39 54.55 -0.42
CA GLN A 680 38.73 55.11 -0.63
C GLN A 680 38.84 55.85 -1.97
N ARG A 681 38.28 55.28 -3.05
CA ARG A 681 38.28 55.91 -4.38
C ARG A 681 37.39 57.16 -4.42
N ALA A 682 36.23 57.14 -3.78
CA ALA A 682 35.35 58.30 -3.64
C ALA A 682 36.02 59.44 -2.87
N ARG A 683 36.74 59.13 -1.79
CA ARG A 683 37.55 60.12 -1.05
C ARG A 683 38.65 60.72 -1.92
N PHE A 684 39.34 59.90 -2.72
CA PHE A 684 40.35 60.39 -3.65
C PHE A 684 39.74 61.33 -4.70
N HIS A 685 38.64 60.93 -5.34
CA HIS A 685 37.92 61.76 -6.31
C HIS A 685 37.41 63.08 -5.71
N TYR A 686 36.92 63.06 -4.47
CA TYR A 686 36.46 64.26 -3.78
C TYR A 686 37.63 65.20 -3.42
N TRP A 687 38.63 64.70 -2.70
CA TRP A 687 39.72 65.52 -2.15
C TRP A 687 40.79 65.91 -3.16
N HIS A 688 41.04 65.09 -4.18
CA HIS A 688 42.17 65.30 -5.11
C HIS A 688 41.72 65.68 -6.53
N LEU A 689 40.49 65.31 -6.94
CA LEU A 689 39.95 65.63 -8.26
C LEU A 689 38.77 66.61 -8.22
N GLY A 690 38.38 67.10 -7.03
CA GLY A 690 37.37 68.14 -6.86
C GLY A 690 35.95 67.75 -7.32
N THR A 691 35.63 66.45 -7.37
CA THR A 691 34.31 66.03 -7.88
C THR A 691 33.19 66.44 -6.92
N PRO A 692 32.05 66.96 -7.43
CA PRO A 692 30.98 67.45 -6.57
C PRO A 692 30.33 66.33 -5.76
N ARG A 693 30.04 66.59 -4.48
CA ARG A 693 29.43 65.65 -3.53
C ARG A 693 28.12 65.03 -4.05
N ARG A 694 27.31 65.80 -4.78
CA ARG A 694 26.06 65.31 -5.41
C ARG A 694 26.30 64.17 -6.41
N THR A 695 27.37 64.26 -7.21
CA THR A 695 27.72 63.22 -8.20
C THR A 695 28.15 61.94 -7.51
N LEU A 696 28.95 62.04 -6.45
CA LEU A 696 29.41 60.90 -5.66
C LEU A 696 28.25 60.21 -4.90
N VAL A 697 27.34 60.99 -4.30
CA VAL A 697 26.14 60.47 -3.62
C VAL A 697 25.21 59.75 -4.60
N ARG A 698 24.97 60.34 -5.78
CA ARG A 698 24.14 59.70 -6.83
C ARG A 698 24.74 58.38 -7.30
N GLN A 699 26.06 58.33 -7.49
CA GLN A 699 26.77 57.10 -7.86
C GLN A 699 26.69 56.03 -6.76
N HIS A 700 26.82 56.41 -5.49
CA HIS A 700 26.66 55.49 -4.36
C HIS A 700 25.22 54.94 -4.25
N LEU A 701 24.21 55.80 -4.41
CA LEU A 701 22.80 55.40 -4.41
C LEU A 701 22.47 54.42 -5.53
N LEU A 702 22.95 54.67 -6.75
CA LEU A 702 22.80 53.76 -7.89
C LEU A 702 23.43 52.38 -7.62
N THR A 703 24.64 52.34 -7.06
CA THR A 703 25.26 51.05 -6.69
C THR A 703 24.55 50.34 -5.54
N SER A 704 23.98 51.08 -4.59
CA SER A 704 23.26 50.49 -3.44
C SER A 704 21.91 49.91 -3.89
N LEU A 705 21.20 50.61 -4.78
CA LEU A 705 19.95 50.12 -5.38
C LEU A 705 20.17 48.85 -6.22
N GLN A 706 21.31 48.78 -6.92
CA GLN A 706 21.76 47.57 -7.66
C GLN A 706 22.15 46.41 -6.73
N MET A 707 22.62 46.68 -5.52
CA MET A 707 22.89 45.65 -4.51
C MET A 707 21.59 45.11 -3.91
N LEU A 708 20.61 45.99 -3.65
CA LEU A 708 19.31 45.61 -3.08
C LEU A 708 18.49 44.74 -4.06
N THR A 709 18.47 45.11 -5.34
CA THR A 709 17.86 44.28 -6.40
C THR A 709 18.57 42.94 -6.57
N GLY A 710 19.91 42.92 -6.44
CA GLY A 710 20.69 41.68 -6.49
C GLY A 710 20.46 40.74 -5.30
N ALA A 711 20.13 41.27 -4.12
CA ALA A 711 19.89 40.49 -2.90
C ALA A 711 18.46 39.92 -2.80
N LEU A 712 17.46 40.60 -3.39
CA LEU A 712 16.04 40.23 -3.27
C LEU A 712 15.56 39.20 -4.32
N LEU A 713 16.23 39.12 -5.48
CA LEU A 713 15.80 38.24 -6.58
C LEU A 713 16.05 36.74 -6.36
N PRO A 714 17.16 36.27 -5.76
CA PRO A 714 17.37 34.85 -5.48
C PRO A 714 16.32 34.25 -4.52
N PRO A 715 15.96 34.91 -3.39
CA PRO A 715 14.84 34.46 -2.53
C PRO A 715 13.51 34.35 -3.28
N MET A 716 13.21 35.26 -4.21
CA MET A 716 11.98 35.20 -5.00
C MET A 716 11.98 34.08 -6.06
N ALA A 717 13.13 33.79 -6.66
CA ALA A 717 13.28 32.64 -7.57
C ALA A 717 13.13 31.31 -6.82
N ILE A 718 13.62 31.22 -5.58
CA ILE A 718 13.44 30.07 -4.69
C ILE A 718 11.98 29.94 -4.27
N LEU A 719 11.31 31.02 -3.88
CA LEU A 719 9.87 31.02 -3.58
C LEU A 719 9.04 30.54 -4.77
N GLY A 720 9.41 30.93 -6.00
CA GLY A 720 8.80 30.43 -7.24
C GLY A 720 9.05 28.95 -7.51
N LEU A 721 10.21 28.41 -7.15
CA LEU A 721 10.54 26.98 -7.24
C LEU A 721 9.81 26.14 -6.18
N THR A 722 9.53 26.70 -5.00
CA THR A 722 8.83 26.01 -3.91
C THR A 722 7.30 26.06 -4.04
N HIS A 723 6.74 27.04 -4.75
CA HIS A 723 5.29 27.17 -4.95
C HIS A 723 4.88 26.73 -6.37
N ARG A 724 4.47 25.46 -6.54
CA ARG A 724 3.62 24.86 -7.62
C ARG A 724 3.78 25.31 -9.09
N LEU A 725 4.72 26.17 -9.45
CA LEU A 725 5.05 26.59 -10.80
C LEU A 725 6.05 25.56 -11.31
N ALA A 726 5.53 24.53 -11.97
CA ALA A 726 6.28 23.40 -12.54
C ALA A 726 7.23 23.84 -13.67
N LEU A 727 8.20 24.70 -13.39
CA LEU A 727 9.26 25.02 -14.33
C LEU A 727 10.31 23.90 -14.25
N PRO A 728 10.61 23.22 -15.38
CA PRO A 728 11.71 22.27 -15.43
C PRO A 728 13.02 22.92 -14.98
N VAL A 729 13.97 22.13 -14.50
CA VAL A 729 15.28 22.62 -13.99
C VAL A 729 16.03 23.48 -15.01
N ALA A 730 15.86 23.19 -16.31
CA ALA A 730 16.55 23.88 -17.41
C ALA A 730 16.18 25.38 -17.57
N PRO A 731 14.90 25.81 -17.67
CA PRO A 731 14.55 27.22 -17.73
C PRO A 731 14.92 28.00 -16.46
N ALA A 732 14.86 27.38 -15.28
CA ALA A 732 15.31 28.01 -14.03
C ALA A 732 16.83 28.30 -14.06
N ALA A 733 17.63 27.36 -14.56
CA ALA A 733 19.05 27.56 -14.77
C ALA A 733 19.35 28.65 -15.82
N ALA A 734 18.58 28.70 -16.92
CA ALA A 734 18.73 29.71 -17.96
C ALA A 734 18.39 31.13 -17.45
N LEU A 735 17.32 31.28 -16.67
CA LEU A 735 16.95 32.55 -16.04
C LEU A 735 18.01 33.02 -15.04
N SER A 736 18.57 32.09 -14.26
CA SER A 736 19.65 32.36 -13.31
C SER A 736 20.94 32.80 -14.02
N ALA A 737 21.31 32.14 -15.12
CA ALA A 737 22.47 32.50 -15.94
C ALA A 737 22.28 33.85 -16.65
N GLY A 738 21.10 34.10 -17.21
CA GLY A 738 20.75 35.39 -17.82
C GLY A 738 20.81 36.54 -16.81
N TRP A 739 20.33 36.31 -15.58
CA TRP A 739 20.40 37.27 -14.48
C TRP A 739 21.85 37.56 -14.06
N LEU A 740 22.68 36.54 -13.86
CA LEU A 740 24.09 36.73 -13.52
C LEU A 740 24.85 37.54 -14.56
N THR A 741 24.51 37.30 -15.83
CA THR A 741 25.10 38.01 -16.96
C THR A 741 24.67 39.48 -16.96
N LEU A 742 23.37 39.76 -16.75
CA LEU A 742 22.85 41.12 -16.65
C LEU A 742 23.46 41.87 -15.46
N TRP A 743 23.57 41.21 -14.30
CA TRP A 743 24.15 41.77 -13.10
C TRP A 743 25.65 42.08 -13.27
N PHE A 744 26.39 41.18 -13.91
CA PHE A 744 27.79 41.41 -14.30
C PHE A 744 27.93 42.63 -15.21
N ILE A 745 27.11 42.72 -16.27
CA ILE A 745 27.15 43.83 -17.22
C ILE A 745 26.86 45.16 -16.51
N LEU A 746 25.82 45.23 -15.67
CA LEU A 746 25.48 46.43 -14.89
C LEU A 746 26.63 46.86 -13.96
N ARG A 747 27.31 45.90 -13.33
CA ARG A 747 28.48 46.11 -12.46
C ARG A 747 29.72 46.52 -13.24
N ALA A 748 29.97 45.93 -14.40
CA ALA A 748 31.09 46.28 -15.26
C ALA A 748 30.92 47.70 -15.81
N VAL A 749 29.72 48.06 -16.27
CA VAL A 749 29.39 49.41 -16.77
C VAL A 749 29.53 50.46 -15.67
N THR A 750 29.07 50.17 -14.44
CA THR A 750 29.26 51.09 -13.31
C THR A 750 30.73 51.23 -12.90
N ALA A 751 31.52 50.16 -12.92
CA ALA A 751 32.96 50.25 -12.71
C ALA A 751 33.71 51.00 -13.83
N LEU A 752 33.21 50.96 -15.07
CA LEU A 752 33.79 51.67 -16.21
C LEU A 752 33.45 53.17 -16.21
N ARG A 753 32.30 53.57 -15.64
CA ARG A 753 31.88 54.98 -15.48
C ARG A 753 32.66 55.73 -14.39
N TRP A 754 33.48 55.04 -13.59
CA TRP A 754 34.44 55.58 -12.61
C TRP A 754 35.89 55.40 -13.10
#